data_AF-A0A9N7MSF3-F1
#
_entry.id   AF-A0A9N7MSF3-F1
#
_cell.length_a   1.000
_cell.length_b   1.000
_cell.length_c   1.000
_cell.angle_alpha   90.00
_cell.angle_beta   90.00
_cell.angle_gamma   90.00
#
_symmetry.space_group_name_H-M   'P 1'
#
loop_
_entity.id
_entity.type
_entity.pdbx_description
1 polymer ?
#
loop_
_entity_poly.entity_id
_entity_poly.type
_entity_poly.pdbx_seq_one_letter_code
_entity_poly.pdbx_strand_id
1 'polypeptide(L)'
;MNSTQFTNTSTPANITSLTKMAVQNSSHRALSLKSCSSLRNTTAVSLLRLRKGSSARVLSLLQATCYSTCSGIEYFSSSKRRSRGPVMAGKGKSEGEKQEDGKYKHTIDLPKTAFGLRANSVVREPEIQRLWDENQVFKRVARKNTGGSFVIHDGPPYANGDLHMGHAMNKILKDIINRYKLLQNFQVHYVPGWDCHGLPIELKVLQSLDQDARKELTPLKLRAKAAKFAKSTVKNQMAAFKRYGIWGDWDQPYLTLDPEYEAAQIEVFGKMALQGYIYRGRKPVHWSPSSRTALAEAELEYPDGHVSKSMYAVFKLTSAPTSSKMLDEFIPNLGLAVWTTTPWTIPANAAVAVNAKLQYAVVEVDANNVGTTSSSTGKEKKIGNILKEHKKLYLVVALDLVPTVEEKWGVKLTVKTTLTGAQLENCRYVHPIEGRECPVVIGGDYITTESGTGLVHTAPGHGHEDYITGLKYDLPVISPVDDEGVFTEEAGQFSGLNVLGDGNIAVIECLDKNSSMIMVEPYKHKYPYDWRTKKPTIFRATEQWFASVEGFRNAAMDSIDHVNWIPPQAQNRISSMTSSRSDWCISRQRTWGVPIPVFYHVETKEPLMNDEIIDHIKSIISQKGSDAWWYMKVEELLPERYGKEASSYVKGTDTMDVWFDSGSSWAAVLAKRNDLSYPADLYLEGTDQHRGWFQSSLLTSIATNGKAPYCGVITHGFVLDEKGFKMSKSLGNVVDPRTVIEGGKDQKDGFGADVLRLWVSSVDYTSDVMIGPSVLRQMSDIYRKLRGTLRFLLGNLHDWNADYAVTYTDLPKIDQYALFQLESVVKNIKESYDSYQFFKIFQIIQRFVVVDLSNFYLDVAKDRLYVGGTTSSTRRSCQTVLEAHLISIARIIAPILPHLAEDVWQNLPFPFTAEDGCLANFVFESRWPLLNERHLAFPEEEVNFWGTILELRTEVNKVLEIARTKKLIGSSLEAKVYLHASDAGLLSRLVNMCEAENDADALHRIFLTSQVEILPCVDNVSGDEIPCTGEYVVENQDKVWIGVSRANGSKCERCWNFSPEVGNYQNHPTLCGRCHGVVVSQPIPALAAAS
;
A
#
# COMPACT_ATOMS: atom_id res chain seq x y z
N MET A 1 -14.02 56.98 6.02
CA MET A 1 -13.05 58.02 6.43
C MET A 1 -11.84 57.26 6.94
N ASN A 2 -10.78 57.00 6.16
CA ASN A 2 -10.04 57.84 5.20
C ASN A 2 -9.30 59.00 5.89
N SER A 3 -8.04 59.34 5.59
CA SER A 3 -6.84 58.59 5.12
C SER A 3 -5.72 59.59 4.77
N THR A 4 -4.46 59.25 5.05
CA THR A 4 -3.22 60.01 4.75
C THR A 4 -2.04 59.01 4.68
N GLN A 5 -0.90 59.22 4.02
CA GLN A 5 -0.32 60.40 3.34
C GLN A 5 0.77 60.01 2.29
N PHE A 6 0.78 60.68 1.13
CA PHE A 6 1.95 61.34 0.47
C PHE A 6 3.30 60.63 0.12
N THR A 7 3.65 60.65 -1.20
CA THR A 7 4.95 61.09 -1.82
C THR A 7 6.25 60.25 -1.60
N ASN A 8 7.41 60.35 -2.30
CA ASN A 8 7.94 60.95 -3.58
C ASN A 8 9.39 60.40 -3.81
N THR A 9 10.15 60.50 -4.94
CA THR A 9 9.94 60.69 -6.41
C THR A 9 11.24 60.37 -7.20
N SER A 10 11.13 60.21 -8.52
CA SER A 10 12.14 60.44 -9.59
C SER A 10 13.39 59.53 -9.79
N THR A 11 13.58 59.17 -11.07
CA THR A 11 14.70 58.53 -11.81
C THR A 11 15.88 59.53 -12.07
N PRO A 12 17.06 59.18 -12.71
CA PRO A 12 17.32 58.14 -13.74
C PRO A 12 18.67 57.37 -13.63
N ALA A 13 19.15 56.78 -14.74
CA ALA A 13 20.31 55.88 -14.83
C ALA A 13 21.49 56.45 -15.67
N ASN A 14 22.73 55.95 -15.47
CA ASN A 14 23.70 55.55 -16.54
C ASN A 14 25.14 55.14 -16.09
N ILE A 15 25.60 53.97 -16.60
CA ILE A 15 26.86 53.72 -17.35
C ILE A 15 28.29 53.68 -16.68
N THR A 16 28.94 52.51 -16.83
CA THR A 16 30.40 52.12 -16.90
C THR A 16 31.46 52.33 -15.79
N SER A 17 32.11 51.21 -15.42
CA SER A 17 33.55 50.88 -15.68
C SER A 17 33.73 49.34 -15.56
N LEU A 18 34.34 48.59 -16.50
CA LEU A 18 35.80 48.39 -16.80
C LEU A 18 36.58 47.82 -15.59
N THR A 19 37.44 46.77 -15.68
CA THR A 19 38.15 46.22 -16.86
C THR A 19 38.61 44.74 -16.71
N LYS A 20 38.60 44.00 -17.83
CA LYS A 20 39.56 42.96 -18.34
C LYS A 20 40.35 41.96 -17.46
N MET A 21 40.44 40.76 -18.07
CA MET A 21 41.60 39.84 -18.21
C MET A 21 41.82 38.70 -17.19
N ALA A 22 42.28 37.58 -17.76
CA ALA A 22 42.51 36.27 -17.14
C ALA A 22 44.02 36.01 -16.93
N VAL A 23 44.38 34.72 -16.74
CA VAL A 23 45.71 34.08 -16.88
C VAL A 23 46.42 33.65 -15.57
N GLN A 24 46.30 32.34 -15.30
CA GLN A 24 47.32 31.38 -14.80
C GLN A 24 47.70 31.19 -13.30
N ASN A 25 47.69 29.89 -12.94
CA ASN A 25 48.72 29.09 -12.27
C ASN A 25 49.19 29.41 -10.83
N SER A 26 48.95 28.45 -9.92
CA SER A 26 49.97 27.54 -9.33
C SER A 26 49.40 26.78 -8.10
N SER A 27 49.87 25.60 -7.68
CA SER A 27 50.65 24.53 -8.37
C SER A 27 50.65 23.23 -7.54
N HIS A 28 50.99 22.10 -8.17
CA HIS A 28 51.45 20.82 -7.56
C HIS A 28 50.40 19.99 -6.75
N ARG A 29 50.51 18.65 -6.65
CA ARG A 29 51.38 17.66 -7.35
C ARG A 29 50.67 16.29 -7.41
N ALA A 30 51.02 15.46 -8.39
CA ALA A 30 50.57 14.07 -8.52
C ALA A 30 51.68 13.07 -8.17
N LEU A 31 51.30 11.89 -7.64
CA LEU A 31 52.04 10.61 -7.48
C LEU A 31 50.96 9.59 -7.03
N SER A 32 50.54 8.50 -7.68
CA SER A 32 51.02 7.54 -8.68
C SER A 32 51.33 6.14 -8.11
N LEU A 33 50.46 5.17 -8.46
CA LEU A 33 50.75 3.77 -8.84
C LEU A 33 51.17 2.70 -7.81
N LYS A 34 50.67 1.48 -8.10
CA LYS A 34 51.20 0.11 -7.82
C LYS A 34 51.12 -0.39 -6.36
N SER A 35 50.27 -1.39 -6.05
CA SER A 35 50.40 -2.86 -6.28
C SER A 35 51.07 -3.58 -5.08
N CYS A 36 50.88 -4.88 -4.78
CA CYS A 36 50.27 -5.99 -5.54
C CYS A 36 49.89 -7.17 -4.63
N SER A 37 48.97 -8.06 -5.09
CA SER A 37 48.82 -9.48 -4.68
C SER A 37 48.36 -9.76 -3.21
N SER A 38 47.87 -10.95 -2.81
CA SER A 38 47.75 -12.25 -3.50
C SER A 38 46.57 -13.12 -2.99
N LEU A 39 45.98 -13.95 -3.86
CA LEU A 39 45.76 -15.43 -3.76
C LEU A 39 45.59 -16.07 -2.34
N ARG A 40 44.72 -17.07 -2.07
CA ARG A 40 43.93 -18.00 -2.94
C ARG A 40 42.91 -18.86 -2.16
N ASN A 41 41.92 -19.41 -2.88
CA ASN A 41 41.30 -20.75 -2.75
C ASN A 41 40.52 -21.25 -1.49
N THR A 42 39.32 -21.81 -1.78
CA THR A 42 38.70 -23.05 -1.18
C THR A 42 38.26 -23.04 0.30
N THR A 43 37.27 -23.82 0.76
CA THR A 43 36.41 -24.87 0.15
C THR A 43 35.02 -24.89 0.82
N ALA A 44 34.02 -25.56 0.23
CA ALA A 44 32.71 -25.81 0.85
C ALA A 44 32.55 -27.27 1.31
N VAL A 45 32.03 -27.51 2.53
CA VAL A 45 31.53 -28.82 2.99
C VAL A 45 30.29 -28.68 3.91
N SER A 46 29.14 -29.09 3.36
CA SER A 46 28.10 -29.95 3.96
C SER A 46 27.96 -30.15 5.49
N LEU A 47 26.70 -30.00 5.96
CA LEU A 47 25.99 -30.78 7.00
C LEU A 47 26.60 -30.94 8.42
N LEU A 48 25.84 -30.48 9.44
CA LEU A 48 25.29 -31.36 10.49
C LEU A 48 24.16 -30.69 11.30
N ARG A 49 23.33 -31.51 11.97
CA ARG A 49 22.27 -31.07 12.90
C ARG A 49 22.85 -30.80 14.29
N LEU A 50 22.31 -29.82 15.03
CA LEU A 50 22.10 -29.95 16.48
C LEU A 50 21.07 -28.94 17.04
N ARG A 51 20.81 -29.03 18.36
CA ARG A 51 19.67 -28.42 19.08
C ARG A 51 20.07 -27.17 19.88
N LYS A 52 19.05 -26.33 20.19
CA LYS A 52 18.87 -25.50 21.40
C LYS A 52 20.13 -24.84 22.01
N GLY A 53 20.22 -23.50 21.93
CA GLY A 53 21.16 -22.71 22.74
C GLY A 53 20.66 -21.28 22.95
N SER A 54 20.72 -20.78 24.17
CA SER A 54 20.18 -19.47 24.60
C SER A 54 21.21 -18.34 24.56
N SER A 55 20.74 -17.12 24.27
CA SER A 55 21.17 -15.84 24.86
C SER A 55 22.67 -15.57 25.14
N ALA A 56 23.24 -14.61 24.41
CA ALA A 56 24.24 -13.68 24.95
C ALA A 56 24.11 -12.29 24.28
N ARG A 57 24.44 -11.22 25.01
CA ARG A 57 24.49 -9.82 24.52
C ARG A 57 25.90 -9.49 24.02
N VAL A 58 26.00 -8.66 22.97
CA VAL A 58 27.19 -7.84 22.66
C VAL A 58 26.69 -6.44 22.29
N LEU A 59 27.41 -5.38 22.70
CA LEU A 59 26.90 -4.00 22.68
C LEU A 59 28.06 -3.01 22.45
N SER A 60 28.01 -2.28 21.33
CA SER A 60 28.92 -1.15 21.01
C SER A 60 28.25 -0.28 19.92
N LEU A 61 27.75 0.90 20.26
CA LEU A 61 28.45 2.19 20.16
C LEU A 61 28.47 2.80 18.75
N LEU A 62 27.55 3.76 18.53
CA LEU A 62 27.69 4.90 17.63
C LEU A 62 26.77 6.03 18.16
N GLN A 63 27.27 7.26 18.23
CA GLN A 63 26.52 8.40 18.78
C GLN A 63 25.85 9.22 17.67
N ALA A 64 24.58 9.57 17.83
CA ALA A 64 23.92 10.64 17.08
C ALA A 64 22.79 11.27 17.93
N THR A 65 22.82 12.60 18.01
CA THR A 65 21.76 13.57 18.39
C THR A 65 20.46 13.07 19.04
N CYS A 66 20.13 13.64 20.20
CA CYS A 66 18.99 13.28 21.05
C CYS A 66 17.60 13.37 20.40
N TYR A 67 16.90 12.24 20.35
CA TYR A 67 15.45 12.15 20.55
C TYR A 67 15.17 10.96 21.46
N SER A 68 14.50 11.19 22.60
CA SER A 68 14.27 10.12 23.59
C SER A 68 13.09 9.23 23.19
N THR A 69 13.39 8.03 22.70
CA THR A 69 12.41 6.95 22.50
C THR A 69 12.78 5.73 23.32
N CYS A 70 12.30 5.65 24.56
CA CYS A 70 12.48 4.51 25.46
C CYS A 70 11.69 3.26 25.00
N SER A 71 12.11 2.63 23.91
CA SER A 71 11.57 1.36 23.41
C SER A 71 12.07 0.19 24.26
N GLY A 72 11.52 0.05 25.48
CA GLY A 72 12.03 -0.88 26.49
C GLY A 72 11.01 -1.40 27.49
N ILE A 73 9.72 -1.44 27.14
CA ILE A 73 8.67 -1.99 28.02
C ILE A 73 8.37 -3.45 27.62
N GLU A 74 8.84 -4.40 28.42
CA GLU A 74 8.30 -5.76 28.38
C GLU A 74 6.82 -5.72 28.81
N TYR A 75 5.94 -6.37 28.02
CA TYR A 75 4.51 -6.41 28.27
C TYR A 75 4.16 -7.29 29.48
N PHE A 76 4.40 -6.78 30.70
CA PHE A 76 3.83 -7.35 31.91
C PHE A 76 2.30 -7.32 31.82
N SER A 77 1.68 -8.48 32.06
CA SER A 77 0.23 -8.70 31.98
C SER A 77 -0.55 -7.59 32.67
N SER A 78 -1.33 -6.83 31.89
CA SER A 78 -2.11 -5.71 32.41
C SER A 78 -3.23 -6.23 33.33
N SER A 79 -2.95 -6.29 34.63
CA SER A 79 -3.95 -6.68 35.63
C SER A 79 -5.21 -5.80 35.49
N LYS A 80 -6.40 -6.39 35.55
CA LYS A 80 -7.69 -5.71 35.29
C LYS A 80 -8.09 -4.77 36.44
N ARG A 81 -7.32 -3.69 36.63
CA ARG A 81 -7.60 -2.68 37.66
C ARG A 81 -8.73 -1.74 37.21
N ARG A 82 -9.65 -1.49 38.14
CA ARG A 82 -10.52 -0.31 38.15
C ARG A 82 -10.18 0.44 39.42
N SER A 83 -9.73 1.70 39.31
CA SER A 83 -9.90 2.66 40.39
C SER A 83 -11.41 2.75 40.68
N ARG A 84 -11.84 2.34 41.87
CA ARG A 84 -13.25 2.49 42.29
C ARG A 84 -13.45 3.92 42.79
N GLY A 85 -13.60 4.85 41.84
CA GLY A 85 -14.06 6.21 42.13
C GLY A 85 -15.43 6.21 42.87
N PRO A 86 -15.84 7.36 43.44
CA PRO A 86 -16.75 7.47 44.59
C PRO A 86 -18.22 7.06 44.39
N VAL A 87 -18.53 6.24 43.37
CA VAL A 87 -19.87 5.73 43.04
C VAL A 87 -19.84 4.25 42.60
N MET A 88 -18.67 3.67 42.29
CA MET A 88 -18.56 2.37 41.60
C MET A 88 -18.25 1.18 42.54
N ALA A 89 -18.96 1.09 43.65
CA ALA A 89 -18.96 -0.05 44.56
C ALA A 89 -20.36 -0.71 44.59
N GLY A 90 -20.52 -1.86 43.92
CA GLY A 90 -21.77 -2.63 43.98
C GLY A 90 -21.93 -3.70 42.89
N LYS A 91 -22.33 -4.91 43.31
CA LYS A 91 -22.58 -6.17 42.55
C LYS A 91 -21.44 -7.17 42.42
N GLY A 92 -20.97 -7.66 43.57
CA GLY A 92 -20.74 -9.10 43.73
C GLY A 92 -22.05 -9.78 44.16
N LYS A 93 -22.26 -11.06 43.83
CA LYS A 93 -23.37 -11.84 44.39
C LYS A 93 -22.94 -12.43 45.74
N SER A 94 -23.65 -12.05 46.80
CA SER A 94 -23.70 -12.75 48.08
C SER A 94 -25.14 -12.63 48.58
N GLU A 95 -25.72 -13.73 49.06
CA GLU A 95 -27.07 -13.70 49.62
C GLU A 95 -27.02 -13.06 51.01
N GLY A 96 -27.86 -12.04 51.18
CA GLY A 96 -27.81 -11.08 52.27
C GLY A 96 -28.77 -9.93 51.98
N GLU A 97 -29.11 -9.16 53.01
CA GLU A 97 -30.22 -8.20 52.96
C GLU A 97 -30.02 -7.08 51.94
N LYS A 98 -31.13 -6.49 51.48
CA LYS A 98 -31.12 -5.35 50.53
C LYS A 98 -30.51 -4.12 51.22
N GLN A 99 -29.21 -3.93 51.01
CA GLN A 99 -28.51 -2.71 51.40
C GLN A 99 -29.21 -1.47 50.79
N GLU A 100 -29.61 -0.53 51.65
CA GLU A 100 -30.33 0.68 51.24
C GLU A 100 -29.50 1.55 50.30
N ASP A 101 -30.18 2.28 49.42
CA ASP A 101 -29.53 3.10 48.41
C ASP A 101 -29.02 4.41 49.04
N GLY A 102 -27.70 4.65 48.95
CA GLY A 102 -26.99 5.55 49.87
C GLY A 102 -27.53 6.99 49.96
N LYS A 103 -27.73 7.47 51.19
CA LYS A 103 -28.42 8.73 51.58
C LYS A 103 -28.20 9.94 50.66
N TYR A 104 -26.96 10.21 50.24
CA TYR A 104 -26.60 11.40 49.44
C TYR A 104 -26.48 11.15 47.93
N LYS A 105 -26.77 9.94 47.44
CA LYS A 105 -26.59 9.54 46.03
C LYS A 105 -27.27 10.45 45.01
N HIS A 106 -28.42 11.04 45.38
CA HIS A 106 -29.18 11.96 44.55
C HIS A 106 -28.61 13.39 44.49
N THR A 107 -27.62 13.72 45.33
CA THR A 107 -26.94 15.03 45.40
C THR A 107 -25.63 15.06 44.59
N ILE A 108 -25.44 14.10 43.67
CA ILE A 108 -24.18 13.87 42.94
C ILE A 108 -24.44 14.04 41.44
N ASP A 109 -23.67 14.92 40.79
CA ASP A 109 -23.83 15.29 39.38
C ASP A 109 -23.26 14.22 38.44
N LEU A 110 -23.98 13.11 38.28
CA LEU A 110 -23.57 11.98 37.44
C LEU A 110 -23.70 12.27 35.93
N PRO A 111 -22.85 11.67 35.05
CA PRO A 111 -22.88 11.92 33.61
C PRO A 111 -24.17 11.43 32.92
N LYS A 112 -24.79 12.29 32.11
CA LYS A 112 -26.05 12.03 31.39
C LYS A 112 -25.84 12.21 29.88
N THR A 113 -26.08 11.18 29.07
CA THR A 113 -26.03 11.28 27.59
C THR A 113 -26.77 10.11 26.95
N ALA A 114 -27.46 10.37 25.84
CA ALA A 114 -28.09 9.35 25.00
C ALA A 114 -27.05 8.47 24.27
N PHE A 115 -25.83 8.97 24.08
CA PHE A 115 -24.76 8.30 23.35
C PHE A 115 -24.42 6.93 23.98
N GLY A 116 -24.67 5.85 23.22
CA GLY A 116 -24.51 4.48 23.70
C GLY A 116 -23.04 4.05 23.87
N LEU A 117 -22.73 3.31 24.93
CA LEU A 117 -21.38 2.76 25.16
C LEU A 117 -21.01 1.64 24.15
N ARG A 118 -22.01 0.89 23.67
CA ARG A 118 -21.87 0.04 22.48
C ARG A 118 -22.22 0.87 21.26
N ALA A 119 -21.45 0.76 20.18
CA ALA A 119 -21.68 1.52 18.95
C ALA A 119 -22.85 0.98 18.09
N ASN A 120 -23.19 -0.31 18.22
CA ASN A 120 -24.19 -0.98 17.37
C ASN A 120 -23.92 -0.77 15.86
N SER A 121 -22.64 -0.83 15.46
CA SER A 121 -22.12 -0.31 14.18
C SER A 121 -22.85 -0.84 12.94
N VAL A 122 -23.30 -2.09 12.97
CA VAL A 122 -24.06 -2.73 11.88
C VAL A 122 -25.35 -1.97 11.55
N VAL A 123 -25.99 -1.34 12.55
CA VAL A 123 -27.21 -0.52 12.39
C VAL A 123 -26.88 0.97 12.32
N ARG A 124 -26.00 1.46 13.21
CA ARG A 124 -25.75 2.89 13.39
C ARG A 124 -24.91 3.52 12.27
N GLU A 125 -23.98 2.78 11.66
CA GLU A 125 -23.23 3.32 10.52
C GLU A 125 -24.14 3.53 9.29
N PRO A 126 -25.03 2.59 8.89
CA PRO A 126 -26.02 2.85 7.83
C PRO A 126 -26.99 4.01 8.10
N GLU A 127 -27.38 4.27 9.35
CA GLU A 127 -28.17 5.46 9.71
C GLU A 127 -27.41 6.75 9.40
N ILE A 128 -26.14 6.83 9.82
CA ILE A 128 -25.27 7.99 9.60
C ILE A 128 -24.91 8.16 8.12
N GLN A 129 -24.65 7.05 7.41
CA GLN A 129 -24.42 7.06 5.96
C GLN A 129 -25.63 7.61 5.20
N ARG A 130 -26.85 7.25 5.62
CA ARG A 130 -28.09 7.79 5.04
C ARG A 130 -28.28 9.26 5.38
N LEU A 131 -28.05 9.66 6.64
CA LEU A 131 -28.15 11.04 7.10
C LEU A 131 -27.24 11.97 6.28
N TRP A 132 -25.99 11.56 6.00
CA TRP A 132 -25.06 12.29 5.14
C TRP A 132 -25.56 12.42 3.69
N ASP A 133 -26.19 11.37 3.15
CA ASP A 133 -26.67 11.31 1.75
C ASP A 133 -27.94 12.15 1.57
N GLU A 134 -28.93 11.99 2.45
CA GLU A 134 -30.15 12.81 2.50
C GLU A 134 -29.84 14.32 2.63
N ASN A 135 -28.75 14.67 3.34
CA ASN A 135 -28.26 16.04 3.48
C ASN A 135 -27.25 16.47 2.40
N GLN A 136 -26.79 15.56 1.55
CA GLN A 136 -25.70 15.75 0.57
C GLN A 136 -24.41 16.36 1.17
N VAL A 137 -24.09 16.03 2.43
CA VAL A 137 -23.08 16.73 3.28
C VAL A 137 -21.74 16.89 2.58
N PHE A 138 -21.21 15.83 1.98
CA PHE A 138 -19.96 15.86 1.21
C PHE A 138 -19.96 16.97 0.14
N LYS A 139 -21.01 17.00 -0.69
CA LYS A 139 -21.15 17.99 -1.78
C LYS A 139 -21.39 19.40 -1.24
N ARG A 140 -22.06 19.56 -0.08
CA ARG A 140 -22.21 20.87 0.58
C ARG A 140 -20.87 21.42 1.05
N VAL A 141 -20.12 20.64 1.84
CA VAL A 141 -18.84 21.07 2.41
C VAL A 141 -17.81 21.33 1.31
N ALA A 142 -17.69 20.43 0.32
CA ALA A 142 -16.75 20.60 -0.79
C ALA A 142 -17.03 21.87 -1.61
N ARG A 143 -18.30 22.29 -1.76
CA ARG A 143 -18.68 23.53 -2.43
C ARG A 143 -18.57 24.79 -1.56
N LYS A 144 -18.71 24.68 -0.24
CA LYS A 144 -18.52 25.80 0.71
C LYS A 144 -17.02 26.14 0.87
N ASN A 145 -16.15 25.13 0.72
CA ASN A 145 -14.72 25.28 0.87
C ASN A 145 -14.10 26.22 -0.19
N THR A 146 -12.97 26.83 0.16
CA THR A 146 -12.38 27.97 -0.60
C THR A 146 -10.85 27.94 -0.76
N GLY A 147 -10.15 27.01 -0.12
CA GLY A 147 -8.68 26.88 -0.11
C GLY A 147 -8.04 26.31 -1.37
N GLY A 148 -8.70 26.44 -2.52
CA GLY A 148 -8.32 25.78 -3.79
C GLY A 148 -8.92 24.39 -3.95
N SER A 149 -8.76 23.81 -5.15
CA SER A 149 -9.17 22.43 -5.45
C SER A 149 -8.14 21.42 -4.95
N PHE A 150 -8.57 20.19 -4.69
CA PHE A 150 -7.71 19.04 -4.42
C PHE A 150 -8.31 17.78 -5.07
N VAL A 151 -7.53 17.11 -5.91
CA VAL A 151 -7.96 15.98 -6.74
C VAL A 151 -7.07 14.76 -6.48
N ILE A 152 -7.65 13.73 -5.86
CA ILE A 152 -7.11 12.37 -5.99
C ILE A 152 -7.75 11.75 -7.22
N HIS A 153 -6.96 11.41 -8.24
CA HIS A 153 -7.49 10.61 -9.33
C HIS A 153 -7.58 9.15 -8.90
N ASP A 154 -8.75 8.54 -9.13
CA ASP A 154 -9.02 7.18 -8.68
C ASP A 154 -8.55 6.18 -9.73
N GLY A 155 -7.59 5.30 -9.39
CA GLY A 155 -7.25 4.17 -10.24
C GLY A 155 -8.43 3.20 -10.34
N PRO A 156 -8.84 2.82 -11.55
CA PRO A 156 -10.14 2.18 -11.77
C PRO A 156 -10.09 0.67 -11.40
N PRO A 157 -10.71 0.20 -10.30
CA PRO A 157 -10.83 -1.22 -10.00
C PRO A 157 -11.52 -2.01 -11.11
N TYR A 158 -11.10 -3.26 -11.28
CA TYR A 158 -11.66 -4.18 -12.27
C TYR A 158 -13.10 -4.59 -11.94
N ALA A 159 -14.02 -4.44 -12.89
CA ALA A 159 -15.41 -4.87 -12.79
C ALA A 159 -15.58 -6.40 -13.00
N ASN A 160 -14.71 -7.24 -12.39
CA ASN A 160 -14.62 -8.68 -12.63
C ASN A 160 -15.00 -9.62 -11.45
N GLY A 161 -15.28 -9.11 -10.26
CA GLY A 161 -15.66 -9.91 -9.08
C GLY A 161 -15.86 -9.12 -7.78
N ASP A 162 -15.95 -9.83 -6.66
CA ASP A 162 -16.10 -9.25 -5.33
C ASP A 162 -14.84 -8.49 -4.87
N LEU A 163 -15.02 -7.48 -4.01
CA LEU A 163 -13.93 -6.76 -3.38
C LEU A 163 -13.19 -7.62 -2.33
N HIS A 164 -11.97 -7.23 -2.02
CA HIS A 164 -11.11 -7.89 -1.02
C HIS A 164 -10.34 -6.85 -0.20
N MET A 165 -9.64 -7.26 0.86
CA MET A 165 -9.06 -6.31 1.82
C MET A 165 -8.09 -5.28 1.21
N GLY A 166 -7.33 -5.63 0.18
CA GLY A 166 -6.54 -4.65 -0.60
C GLY A 166 -7.36 -3.50 -1.20
N HIS A 167 -8.55 -3.77 -1.73
CA HIS A 167 -9.48 -2.73 -2.23
C HIS A 167 -10.04 -1.87 -1.10
N ALA A 168 -10.31 -2.47 0.07
CA ALA A 168 -10.77 -1.73 1.25
C ALA A 168 -9.67 -0.79 1.76
N MET A 169 -8.43 -1.29 1.92
CA MET A 169 -7.28 -0.49 2.33
C MET A 169 -7.03 0.68 1.36
N ASN A 170 -6.95 0.40 0.06
CA ASN A 170 -6.78 1.40 -1.00
C ASN A 170 -7.79 2.56 -0.90
N LYS A 171 -9.09 2.25 -0.88
CA LYS A 171 -10.14 3.26 -0.85
C LYS A 171 -10.19 4.00 0.49
N ILE A 172 -9.95 3.31 1.60
CA ILE A 172 -9.93 3.94 2.93
C ILE A 172 -8.75 4.93 3.03
N LEU A 173 -7.57 4.61 2.49
CA LEU A 173 -6.44 5.56 2.43
C LEU A 173 -6.81 6.82 1.62
N LYS A 174 -7.40 6.66 0.42
CA LYS A 174 -7.90 7.78 -0.40
C LYS A 174 -8.93 8.63 0.36
N ASP A 175 -9.90 8.00 1.01
CA ASP A 175 -10.98 8.68 1.74
C ASP A 175 -10.49 9.37 3.02
N ILE A 176 -9.49 8.82 3.73
CA ILE A 176 -8.80 9.49 4.84
C ILE A 176 -8.16 10.79 4.36
N ILE A 177 -7.44 10.77 3.23
CA ILE A 177 -6.79 11.97 2.67
C ILE A 177 -7.84 12.99 2.21
N ASN A 178 -8.86 12.54 1.47
CA ASN A 178 -9.96 13.40 1.01
C ASN A 178 -10.68 14.08 2.18
N ARG A 179 -11.05 13.32 3.22
CA ARG A 179 -11.70 13.88 4.43
C ARG A 179 -10.79 14.84 5.20
N TYR A 180 -9.49 14.57 5.25
CA TYR A 180 -8.52 15.49 5.85
C TYR A 180 -8.44 16.81 5.08
N LYS A 181 -8.25 16.76 3.74
CA LYS A 181 -8.20 17.96 2.89
C LYS A 181 -9.51 18.75 2.91
N LEU A 182 -10.66 18.07 3.00
CA LEU A 182 -11.96 18.70 3.19
C LEU A 182 -12.05 19.50 4.50
N LEU A 183 -11.47 18.99 5.59
CA LEU A 183 -11.36 19.76 6.86
C LEU A 183 -10.33 20.90 6.76
N GLN A 184 -9.27 20.74 5.95
CA GLN A 184 -8.30 21.80 5.62
C GLN A 184 -8.85 22.86 4.63
N ASN A 185 -10.17 23.00 4.46
CA ASN A 185 -10.84 23.98 3.58
C ASN A 185 -10.57 23.80 2.06
N PHE A 186 -10.10 22.64 1.58
CA PHE A 186 -9.96 22.38 0.13
C PHE A 186 -11.30 21.94 -0.49
N GLN A 187 -11.56 22.37 -1.73
CA GLN A 187 -12.63 21.82 -2.56
C GLN A 187 -12.17 20.44 -3.06
N VAL A 188 -12.64 19.37 -2.42
CA VAL A 188 -12.17 18.01 -2.70
C VAL A 188 -13.03 17.36 -3.77
N HIS A 189 -12.42 17.04 -4.91
CA HIS A 189 -13.07 16.33 -6.01
C HIS A 189 -12.50 14.91 -6.10
N TYR A 190 -13.38 13.92 -6.07
CA TYR A 190 -13.02 12.51 -6.13
C TYR A 190 -14.12 11.75 -6.85
N VAL A 191 -13.82 11.36 -8.09
CA VAL A 191 -14.73 10.65 -9.00
C VAL A 191 -14.27 9.19 -9.08
N PRO A 192 -15.01 8.23 -8.48
CA PRO A 192 -14.66 6.83 -8.55
C PRO A 192 -14.78 6.28 -9.97
N GLY A 193 -13.89 5.36 -10.34
CA GLY A 193 -13.86 4.74 -11.67
C GLY A 193 -13.87 3.22 -11.68
N TRP A 194 -14.06 2.63 -12.87
CA TRP A 194 -14.02 1.17 -13.08
C TRP A 194 -13.46 0.74 -14.44
N ASP A 195 -12.51 -0.19 -14.43
CA ASP A 195 -12.05 -0.86 -15.65
C ASP A 195 -13.04 -1.98 -15.99
N CYS A 196 -13.71 -1.77 -17.12
CA CYS A 196 -14.83 -2.55 -17.58
C CYS A 196 -14.48 -3.45 -18.77
N HIS A 197 -13.25 -3.43 -19.30
CA HIS A 197 -12.87 -4.12 -20.54
C HIS A 197 -11.99 -5.37 -20.33
N GLY A 198 -11.66 -6.03 -21.44
CA GLY A 198 -10.60 -7.03 -21.53
C GLY A 198 -10.94 -8.47 -21.12
N LEU A 199 -9.90 -9.31 -21.25
CA LEU A 199 -9.89 -10.75 -21.01
C LEU A 199 -10.56 -11.21 -19.70
N PRO A 200 -10.40 -10.54 -18.53
CA PRO A 200 -10.99 -11.03 -17.29
C PRO A 200 -12.52 -11.08 -17.30
N ILE A 201 -13.16 -10.14 -17.99
CA ILE A 201 -14.61 -10.05 -18.09
C ILE A 201 -15.14 -10.98 -19.20
N GLU A 202 -14.45 -11.08 -20.35
CA GLU A 202 -14.80 -12.09 -21.37
C GLU A 202 -14.74 -13.52 -20.78
N LEU A 203 -13.69 -13.85 -20.02
CA LEU A 203 -13.57 -15.16 -19.39
C LEU A 203 -14.69 -15.43 -18.37
N LYS A 204 -15.13 -14.43 -17.59
CA LYS A 204 -16.27 -14.57 -16.67
C LYS A 204 -17.57 -14.84 -17.43
N VAL A 205 -17.82 -14.12 -18.51
CA VAL A 205 -18.98 -14.35 -19.39
C VAL A 205 -18.91 -15.76 -19.99
N LEU A 206 -17.80 -16.14 -20.61
CA LEU A 206 -17.63 -17.47 -21.24
C LEU A 206 -17.77 -18.61 -20.23
N GLN A 207 -17.22 -18.48 -19.01
CA GLN A 207 -17.39 -19.45 -17.93
C GLN A 207 -18.85 -19.62 -17.49
N SER A 208 -19.68 -18.59 -17.63
CA SER A 208 -21.12 -18.65 -17.29
C SER A 208 -22.02 -19.26 -18.38
N LEU A 209 -21.46 -19.56 -19.56
CA LEU A 209 -22.19 -20.16 -20.69
C LEU A 209 -21.87 -21.65 -20.84
N ASP A 210 -22.87 -22.45 -21.20
CA ASP A 210 -22.73 -23.83 -21.68
C ASP A 210 -22.00 -23.91 -23.04
N GLN A 211 -21.86 -25.12 -23.60
CA GLN A 211 -21.11 -25.32 -24.84
C GLN A 211 -21.83 -24.80 -26.10
N ASP A 212 -23.16 -24.80 -26.13
CA ASP A 212 -23.93 -24.45 -27.33
C ASP A 212 -24.19 -22.94 -27.40
N ALA A 213 -24.47 -22.31 -26.26
CA ALA A 213 -24.50 -20.85 -26.11
C ALA A 213 -23.13 -20.17 -26.33
N ARG A 214 -22.02 -20.94 -26.38
CA ARG A 214 -20.70 -20.50 -26.87
C ARG A 214 -20.55 -20.62 -28.39
N LYS A 215 -21.10 -21.67 -29.03
CA LYS A 215 -21.05 -21.85 -30.50
C LYS A 215 -21.79 -20.75 -31.24
N GLU A 216 -22.92 -20.29 -30.70
CA GLU A 216 -23.71 -19.21 -31.32
C GLU A 216 -23.21 -17.78 -31.01
N LEU A 217 -22.04 -17.63 -30.37
CA LEU A 217 -21.63 -16.37 -29.75
C LEU A 217 -20.91 -15.45 -30.75
N THR A 218 -21.66 -14.58 -31.42
CA THR A 218 -21.08 -13.49 -32.24
C THR A 218 -20.38 -12.42 -31.37
N PRO A 219 -19.44 -11.62 -31.92
CA PRO A 219 -18.77 -10.56 -31.18
C PRO A 219 -19.76 -9.60 -30.48
N LEU A 220 -20.82 -9.16 -31.17
CA LEU A 220 -21.86 -8.32 -30.59
C LEU A 220 -22.61 -9.01 -29.43
N LYS A 221 -22.92 -10.32 -29.52
CA LYS A 221 -23.52 -11.09 -28.42
C LYS A 221 -22.57 -11.20 -27.21
N LEU A 222 -21.26 -11.35 -27.44
CA LEU A 222 -20.25 -11.38 -26.37
C LEU A 222 -20.10 -10.01 -25.70
N ARG A 223 -19.89 -8.94 -26.48
CA ARG A 223 -19.76 -7.56 -26.00
C ARG A 223 -20.98 -7.12 -25.18
N ALA A 224 -22.20 -7.37 -25.67
CA ALA A 224 -23.43 -7.06 -24.92
C ALA A 224 -23.55 -7.83 -23.58
N LYS A 225 -23.13 -9.12 -23.53
CA LYS A 225 -23.08 -9.89 -22.28
C LYS A 225 -21.99 -9.37 -21.33
N ALA A 226 -20.84 -8.96 -21.86
CA ALA A 226 -19.72 -8.41 -21.11
C ALA A 226 -20.05 -7.04 -20.50
N ALA A 227 -20.64 -6.12 -21.27
CA ALA A 227 -21.16 -4.83 -20.79
C ALA A 227 -22.18 -5.02 -19.65
N LYS A 228 -23.10 -5.98 -19.79
CA LYS A 228 -24.09 -6.31 -18.74
C LYS A 228 -23.43 -6.88 -17.48
N PHE A 229 -22.42 -7.73 -17.62
CA PHE A 229 -21.67 -8.28 -16.50
C PHE A 229 -20.85 -7.21 -15.77
N ALA A 230 -20.15 -6.34 -16.51
CA ALA A 230 -19.40 -5.22 -15.97
C ALA A 230 -20.31 -4.27 -15.16
N LYS A 231 -21.39 -3.75 -15.78
CA LYS A 231 -22.34 -2.84 -15.11
C LYS A 231 -23.02 -3.45 -13.86
N SER A 232 -23.25 -4.76 -13.86
CA SER A 232 -23.73 -5.50 -12.67
C SER A 232 -22.67 -5.53 -11.55
N THR A 233 -21.41 -5.80 -11.90
CA THR A 233 -20.30 -5.86 -10.94
C THR A 233 -19.96 -4.48 -10.38
N VAL A 234 -19.94 -3.43 -11.22
CA VAL A 234 -19.82 -2.02 -10.81
C VAL A 234 -20.82 -1.67 -9.70
N LYS A 235 -22.11 -1.99 -9.90
CA LYS A 235 -23.17 -1.72 -8.90
C LYS A 235 -22.90 -2.41 -7.56
N ASN A 236 -22.42 -3.65 -7.58
CA ASN A 236 -22.13 -4.41 -6.36
C ASN A 236 -20.87 -3.88 -5.63
N GLN A 237 -19.80 -3.57 -6.38
CA GLN A 237 -18.58 -2.98 -5.83
C GLN A 237 -18.83 -1.56 -5.28
N MET A 238 -19.61 -0.73 -5.98
CA MET A 238 -20.04 0.59 -5.52
C MET A 238 -20.80 0.52 -4.19
N ALA A 239 -21.76 -0.40 -4.07
CA ALA A 239 -22.52 -0.59 -2.83
C ALA A 239 -21.61 -0.99 -1.65
N ALA A 240 -20.61 -1.84 -1.90
CA ALA A 240 -19.61 -2.21 -0.89
C ALA A 240 -18.69 -1.04 -0.51
N PHE A 241 -18.18 -0.26 -1.48
CA PHE A 241 -17.39 0.94 -1.19
C PHE A 241 -18.18 2.00 -0.41
N LYS A 242 -19.46 2.26 -0.77
CA LYS A 242 -20.36 3.10 0.03
C LYS A 242 -20.46 2.57 1.48
N ARG A 243 -20.65 1.26 1.67
CA ARG A 243 -20.72 0.65 3.01
C ARG A 243 -19.43 0.78 3.84
N TYR A 244 -18.25 0.85 3.20
CA TYR A 244 -16.97 1.15 3.88
C TYR A 244 -16.86 2.62 4.37
N GLY A 245 -17.88 3.45 4.13
CA GLY A 245 -17.93 4.86 4.54
C GLY A 245 -17.17 5.80 3.60
N ILE A 246 -16.98 5.42 2.34
CA ILE A 246 -16.22 6.20 1.35
C ILE A 246 -17.11 7.29 0.72
N TRP A 247 -16.67 8.54 0.79
CA TRP A 247 -17.28 9.65 0.06
C TRP A 247 -16.66 9.80 -1.34
N GLY A 248 -17.41 10.39 -2.27
CA GLY A 248 -17.04 10.57 -3.67
C GLY A 248 -18.27 10.85 -4.54
N ASP A 249 -18.05 11.22 -5.80
CA ASP A 249 -19.12 11.37 -6.80
C ASP A 249 -19.61 9.99 -7.30
N TRP A 250 -20.43 9.34 -6.49
CA TRP A 250 -21.02 8.05 -6.81
C TRP A 250 -22.18 8.11 -7.81
N ASP A 251 -22.61 9.31 -8.21
CA ASP A 251 -23.76 9.50 -9.10
C ASP A 251 -23.30 9.67 -10.55
N GLN A 252 -22.10 10.23 -10.77
CA GLN A 252 -21.42 10.30 -12.07
C GLN A 252 -20.01 9.69 -12.01
N PRO A 253 -19.87 8.38 -11.68
CA PRO A 253 -18.60 7.67 -11.78
C PRO A 253 -18.18 7.51 -13.24
N TYR A 254 -16.89 7.24 -13.50
CA TYR A 254 -16.39 7.00 -14.86
C TYR A 254 -16.21 5.49 -15.14
N LEU A 255 -16.68 5.00 -16.30
CA LEU A 255 -16.45 3.62 -16.74
C LEU A 255 -15.65 3.61 -18.04
N THR A 256 -14.70 2.67 -18.21
CA THR A 256 -13.92 2.59 -19.47
C THR A 256 -14.76 2.22 -20.70
N LEU A 257 -16.00 1.74 -20.49
CA LEU A 257 -16.97 1.41 -21.55
C LEU A 257 -17.90 2.58 -21.95
N ASP A 258 -17.75 3.77 -21.35
CA ASP A 258 -18.66 4.89 -21.64
C ASP A 258 -18.20 5.62 -22.92
N PRO A 259 -19.11 5.96 -23.87
CA PRO A 259 -18.74 6.50 -25.19
C PRO A 259 -17.78 7.70 -25.17
N GLU A 260 -17.91 8.60 -24.20
CA GLU A 260 -17.02 9.76 -24.03
C GLU A 260 -15.61 9.39 -23.55
N TYR A 261 -15.50 8.29 -22.79
CA TYR A 261 -14.22 7.72 -22.35
C TYR A 261 -13.52 7.05 -23.54
N GLU A 262 -14.23 6.17 -24.25
CA GLU A 262 -13.71 5.46 -25.43
C GLU A 262 -13.23 6.45 -26.50
N ALA A 263 -13.98 7.54 -26.74
CA ALA A 263 -13.57 8.61 -27.65
C ALA A 263 -12.32 9.37 -27.17
N ALA A 264 -12.13 9.56 -25.86
CA ALA A 264 -10.91 10.17 -25.32
C ALA A 264 -9.69 9.23 -25.48
N GLN A 265 -9.89 7.93 -25.29
CA GLN A 265 -8.86 6.91 -25.52
C GLN A 265 -8.42 6.87 -27.00
N ILE A 266 -9.38 6.94 -27.94
CA ILE A 266 -9.11 7.06 -29.38
C ILE A 266 -8.33 8.34 -29.70
N GLU A 267 -8.59 9.46 -29.02
CA GLU A 267 -7.83 10.70 -29.19
C GLU A 267 -6.38 10.58 -28.69
N VAL A 268 -6.17 9.94 -27.53
CA VAL A 268 -4.82 9.68 -26.98
C VAL A 268 -4.03 8.76 -27.91
N PHE A 269 -4.64 7.66 -28.37
CA PHE A 269 -4.08 6.78 -29.39
C PHE A 269 -3.75 7.56 -30.67
N GLY A 270 -4.67 8.38 -31.16
CA GLY A 270 -4.51 9.15 -32.39
C GLY A 270 -3.34 10.13 -32.33
N LYS A 271 -3.20 10.88 -31.23
CA LYS A 271 -2.06 11.78 -31.01
C LYS A 271 -0.73 11.02 -31.04
N MET A 272 -0.64 9.90 -30.32
CA MET A 272 0.56 9.06 -30.30
C MET A 272 0.89 8.43 -31.67
N ALA A 273 -0.13 8.07 -32.47
CA ALA A 273 0.04 7.56 -33.83
C ALA A 273 0.53 8.63 -34.81
N LEU A 274 -0.04 9.83 -34.77
CA LEU A 274 0.35 10.96 -35.63
C LEU A 274 1.75 11.50 -35.28
N GLN A 275 2.21 11.30 -34.04
CA GLN A 275 3.59 11.57 -33.61
C GLN A 275 4.59 10.47 -34.01
N GLY A 276 4.14 9.37 -34.64
CA GLY A 276 4.98 8.23 -35.02
C GLY A 276 5.35 7.29 -33.87
N TYR A 277 4.79 7.46 -32.67
CA TYR A 277 5.06 6.58 -31.53
C TYR A 277 4.29 5.26 -31.62
N ILE A 278 3.17 5.20 -32.36
CA ILE A 278 2.42 3.96 -32.60
C ILE A 278 2.68 3.45 -34.03
N TYR A 279 3.12 2.20 -34.13
CA TYR A 279 3.43 1.54 -35.40
C TYR A 279 3.01 0.07 -35.38
N ARG A 280 2.90 -0.55 -36.56
CA ARG A 280 2.62 -1.98 -36.74
C ARG A 280 3.91 -2.72 -37.09
N GLY A 281 4.15 -3.86 -36.46
CA GLY A 281 5.35 -4.66 -36.71
C GLY A 281 5.15 -6.15 -36.45
N ARG A 282 5.97 -6.99 -37.09
CA ARG A 282 6.04 -8.44 -36.84
C ARG A 282 7.20 -8.71 -35.87
N LYS A 283 6.87 -8.91 -34.59
CA LYS A 283 7.85 -9.17 -33.51
C LYS A 283 7.41 -10.38 -32.67
N PRO A 284 8.33 -11.18 -32.10
CA PRO A 284 7.98 -12.18 -31.09
C PRO A 284 7.32 -11.53 -29.88
N VAL A 285 6.09 -11.94 -29.59
CA VAL A 285 5.35 -11.59 -28.38
C VAL A 285 5.08 -12.83 -27.55
N HIS A 286 4.83 -12.66 -26.26
CA HIS A 286 4.23 -13.72 -25.46
C HIS A 286 2.82 -13.99 -25.99
N TRP A 287 2.60 -15.19 -26.49
CA TRP A 287 1.32 -15.69 -26.98
C TRP A 287 0.78 -16.72 -26.00
N SER A 288 -0.52 -16.64 -25.69
CA SER A 288 -1.21 -17.72 -24.97
C SER A 288 -2.05 -18.52 -25.96
N PRO A 289 -1.63 -19.74 -26.37
CA PRO A 289 -2.45 -20.62 -27.21
C PRO A 289 -3.81 -20.92 -26.56
N SER A 290 -3.87 -20.90 -25.22
CA SER A 290 -5.09 -21.13 -24.46
C SER A 290 -6.08 -19.96 -24.45
N SER A 291 -5.60 -18.74 -24.73
CA SER A 291 -6.40 -17.51 -24.79
C SER A 291 -6.42 -16.88 -26.19
N ARG A 292 -5.70 -17.43 -27.17
CA ARG A 292 -5.60 -16.97 -28.58
C ARG A 292 -5.35 -15.46 -28.70
N THR A 293 -4.36 -14.97 -27.94
CA THR A 293 -3.99 -13.54 -27.91
C THR A 293 -2.54 -13.37 -27.50
N ALA A 294 -1.95 -12.27 -27.93
CA ALA A 294 -0.77 -11.71 -27.29
C ALA A 294 -1.07 -11.35 -25.81
N LEU A 295 -0.05 -11.41 -24.97
CA LEU A 295 -0.03 -11.01 -23.55
C LEU A 295 1.14 -10.04 -23.31
N ALA A 296 0.95 -9.06 -22.43
CA ALA A 296 2.06 -8.27 -21.89
C ALA A 296 2.79 -9.00 -20.76
N GLU A 297 4.01 -8.57 -20.43
CA GLU A 297 4.81 -9.07 -19.28
C GLU A 297 4.05 -9.01 -17.95
N ALA A 298 3.17 -8.00 -17.78
CA ALA A 298 2.31 -7.84 -16.61
C ALA A 298 1.16 -8.88 -16.52
N GLU A 299 0.96 -9.69 -17.57
CA GLU A 299 -0.08 -10.71 -17.69
C GLU A 299 0.48 -12.15 -17.56
N LEU A 300 1.71 -12.28 -17.07
CA LEU A 300 2.42 -13.56 -16.92
C LEU A 300 2.61 -13.93 -15.45
N GLU A 301 2.55 -15.24 -15.17
CA GLU A 301 2.97 -15.83 -13.90
C GLU A 301 4.04 -16.89 -14.13
N TYR A 302 4.97 -17.04 -13.17
CA TYR A 302 6.12 -17.94 -13.28
C TYR A 302 6.07 -19.00 -12.17
N PRO A 303 5.18 -20.01 -12.28
CA PRO A 303 5.02 -21.05 -11.27
C PRO A 303 6.28 -21.91 -11.14
N ASP A 304 6.64 -22.24 -9.91
CA ASP A 304 7.74 -23.16 -9.61
C ASP A 304 7.40 -24.59 -10.04
N GLY A 305 8.25 -25.18 -10.88
CA GLY A 305 8.20 -26.60 -11.20
C GLY A 305 7.49 -27.00 -12.49
N HIS A 306 7.40 -26.08 -13.46
CA HIS A 306 7.22 -26.48 -14.85
C HIS A 306 8.38 -27.40 -15.27
N VAL A 307 8.08 -28.43 -16.09
CA VAL A 307 9.09 -29.36 -16.62
C VAL A 307 9.06 -29.32 -18.15
N SER A 308 10.14 -28.85 -18.75
CA SER A 308 10.35 -28.86 -20.21
C SER A 308 11.26 -30.03 -20.62
N LYS A 309 11.36 -30.31 -21.91
CA LYS A 309 12.32 -31.29 -22.46
C LYS A 309 13.61 -30.57 -22.85
N SER A 310 14.65 -30.72 -22.02
CA SER A 310 16.00 -30.19 -22.29
C SER A 310 16.69 -31.12 -23.27
N MET A 311 17.05 -30.61 -24.45
CA MET A 311 17.63 -31.36 -25.55
C MET A 311 19.00 -30.79 -25.93
N TYR A 312 19.93 -31.68 -26.25
CA TYR A 312 21.23 -31.36 -26.84
C TYR A 312 21.30 -31.95 -28.25
N ALA A 313 21.63 -31.12 -29.23
CA ALA A 313 21.64 -31.44 -30.66
C ALA A 313 22.96 -31.06 -31.33
N VAL A 314 23.24 -31.63 -32.50
CA VAL A 314 24.44 -31.40 -33.31
C VAL A 314 24.03 -30.86 -34.67
N PHE A 315 24.47 -29.64 -34.99
CA PHE A 315 24.28 -29.06 -36.32
C PHE A 315 25.61 -29.22 -37.10
N LYS A 316 25.60 -29.98 -38.21
CA LYS A 316 26.82 -30.41 -38.91
C LYS A 316 27.42 -29.26 -39.72
N LEU A 317 28.71 -28.95 -39.52
CA LEU A 317 29.40 -27.82 -40.15
C LEU A 317 29.81 -28.19 -41.59
N THR A 318 29.54 -27.30 -42.55
CA THR A 318 29.87 -27.50 -43.98
C THR A 318 31.10 -26.73 -44.41
N SER A 319 31.28 -25.51 -43.91
CA SER A 319 32.42 -24.64 -44.27
C SER A 319 32.74 -23.62 -43.17
N ALA A 320 34.01 -23.20 -43.14
CA ALA A 320 34.52 -22.16 -42.26
C ALA A 320 35.10 -20.98 -43.09
N PRO A 321 35.06 -19.73 -42.57
CA PRO A 321 35.70 -18.59 -43.21
C PRO A 321 37.23 -18.66 -43.09
N THR A 322 37.93 -17.79 -43.82
CA THR A 322 39.40 -17.72 -43.88
C THR A 322 40.06 -17.50 -42.50
N SER A 323 39.34 -16.91 -41.54
CA SER A 323 39.74 -16.73 -40.12
C SER A 323 39.73 -18.01 -39.28
N SER A 324 39.15 -19.10 -39.81
CA SER A 324 38.89 -20.37 -39.11
C SER A 324 39.34 -21.61 -39.88
N LYS A 325 40.34 -21.50 -40.76
CA LYS A 325 40.94 -22.65 -41.49
C LYS A 325 41.37 -23.82 -40.61
N MET A 326 41.62 -23.58 -39.32
CA MET A 326 41.88 -24.62 -38.31
C MET A 326 40.69 -25.58 -38.08
N LEU A 327 39.49 -25.24 -38.55
CA LEU A 327 38.31 -26.11 -38.52
C LEU A 327 38.23 -27.06 -39.72
N ASP A 328 38.90 -26.74 -40.83
CA ASP A 328 38.86 -27.51 -42.08
C ASP A 328 39.42 -28.95 -41.89
N GLU A 329 40.32 -29.16 -40.92
CA GLU A 329 40.84 -30.49 -40.53
C GLU A 329 39.75 -31.42 -39.96
N PHE A 330 38.70 -30.85 -39.36
CA PHE A 330 37.65 -31.60 -38.65
C PHE A 330 36.36 -31.75 -39.48
N ILE A 331 36.14 -30.89 -40.48
CA ILE A 331 35.04 -30.99 -41.45
C ILE A 331 35.24 -32.24 -42.33
N PRO A 332 34.20 -33.05 -42.65
CA PRO A 332 32.77 -32.88 -42.36
C PRO A 332 32.31 -33.56 -41.05
N ASN A 333 33.23 -34.00 -40.18
CA ASN A 333 32.90 -34.68 -38.91
C ASN A 333 32.75 -33.71 -37.73
N LEU A 334 32.77 -32.41 -37.99
CA LEU A 334 32.61 -31.33 -37.02
C LEU A 334 31.15 -30.86 -36.95
N GLY A 335 30.63 -30.67 -35.75
CA GLY A 335 29.31 -30.09 -35.52
C GLY A 335 29.25 -29.09 -34.37
N LEU A 336 28.26 -28.21 -34.41
CA LEU A 336 27.96 -27.25 -33.35
C LEU A 336 27.06 -27.93 -32.32
N ALA A 337 27.50 -27.99 -31.05
CA ALA A 337 26.67 -28.56 -29.99
C ALA A 337 25.68 -27.51 -29.46
N VAL A 338 24.41 -27.66 -29.82
CA VAL A 338 23.31 -26.77 -29.44
C VAL A 338 22.59 -27.33 -28.20
N TRP A 339 22.15 -26.44 -27.30
CA TRP A 339 21.20 -26.76 -26.23
C TRP A 339 19.89 -25.99 -26.40
N THR A 340 18.76 -26.61 -26.06
CA THR A 340 17.46 -25.93 -25.94
C THR A 340 16.52 -26.62 -24.97
N THR A 341 15.64 -25.87 -24.31
CA THR A 341 14.48 -26.37 -23.55
C THR A 341 13.19 -26.40 -24.37
N THR A 342 13.21 -25.94 -25.63
CA THR A 342 12.05 -25.82 -26.52
C THR A 342 12.30 -26.51 -27.87
N PRO A 343 12.40 -27.86 -27.94
CA PRO A 343 12.65 -28.60 -29.18
C PRO A 343 11.73 -28.21 -30.35
N TRP A 344 10.46 -27.87 -30.07
CA TRP A 344 9.51 -27.38 -31.08
C TRP A 344 9.96 -26.12 -31.85
N THR A 345 10.96 -25.37 -31.37
CA THR A 345 11.50 -24.18 -32.06
C THR A 345 12.58 -24.48 -33.11
N ILE A 346 13.13 -25.72 -33.15
CA ILE A 346 14.21 -26.07 -34.09
C ILE A 346 13.81 -25.96 -35.59
N PRO A 347 12.58 -26.30 -36.04
CA PRO A 347 12.18 -26.07 -37.43
C PRO A 347 12.35 -24.62 -37.88
N ALA A 348 12.10 -23.65 -37.00
CA ALA A 348 12.24 -22.21 -37.27
C ALA A 348 13.68 -21.67 -37.09
N ASN A 349 14.68 -22.53 -36.92
CA ASN A 349 16.05 -22.12 -36.71
C ASN A 349 16.64 -21.43 -37.96
N ALA A 350 17.17 -20.21 -37.76
CA ALA A 350 17.79 -19.41 -38.82
C ALA A 350 19.32 -19.32 -38.70
N ALA A 351 19.87 -19.38 -37.48
CA ALA A 351 21.32 -19.30 -37.24
C ALA A 351 21.73 -20.01 -35.93
N VAL A 352 23.04 -20.14 -35.68
CA VAL A 352 23.57 -20.44 -34.34
C VAL A 352 24.34 -19.22 -33.85
N ALA A 353 23.92 -18.67 -32.72
CA ALA A 353 24.55 -17.53 -32.09
C ALA A 353 25.65 -17.97 -31.11
N VAL A 354 26.77 -17.23 -31.14
CA VAL A 354 27.92 -17.37 -30.22
C VAL A 354 28.32 -16.02 -29.65
N ASN A 355 28.99 -15.99 -28.50
CA ASN A 355 29.54 -14.76 -27.92
C ASN A 355 30.96 -14.53 -28.45
N ALA A 356 31.22 -13.42 -29.13
CA ALA A 356 32.53 -13.12 -29.73
C ALA A 356 33.70 -13.15 -28.73
N LYS A 357 33.44 -12.84 -27.45
CA LYS A 357 34.45 -12.73 -26.38
C LYS A 357 34.81 -14.08 -25.74
N LEU A 358 33.92 -15.09 -25.84
CA LEU A 358 34.13 -16.38 -25.22
C LEU A 358 35.13 -17.24 -26.01
N GLN A 359 35.81 -18.13 -25.28
CA GLN A 359 36.64 -19.18 -25.87
C GLN A 359 35.80 -20.44 -26.08
N TYR A 360 35.96 -21.05 -27.25
CA TYR A 360 35.32 -22.30 -27.66
C TYR A 360 36.39 -23.36 -27.90
N ALA A 361 36.02 -24.61 -27.66
CA ALA A 361 36.86 -25.78 -27.85
C ALA A 361 36.25 -26.68 -28.94
N VAL A 362 37.11 -27.20 -29.83
CA VAL A 362 36.80 -28.37 -30.64
C VAL A 362 37.17 -29.60 -29.80
N VAL A 363 36.17 -30.39 -29.41
CA VAL A 363 36.34 -31.61 -28.62
C VAL A 363 36.08 -32.86 -29.46
N GLU A 364 36.93 -33.88 -29.32
CA GLU A 364 36.69 -35.23 -29.82
C GLU A 364 35.88 -36.02 -28.80
N VAL A 365 34.79 -36.64 -29.26
CA VAL A 365 33.87 -37.42 -28.41
C VAL A 365 34.29 -38.89 -28.41
N ASP A 366 34.70 -39.43 -27.26
CA ASP A 366 34.97 -40.87 -27.11
C ASP A 366 33.67 -41.66 -26.84
N ALA A 367 33.01 -42.06 -27.93
CA ALA A 367 31.81 -42.88 -27.92
C ALA A 367 32.02 -44.32 -27.39
N ASN A 368 33.26 -44.79 -27.22
CA ASN A 368 33.52 -46.15 -26.74
C ASN A 368 33.22 -46.32 -25.24
N ASN A 369 33.08 -45.21 -24.51
CA ASN A 369 32.80 -45.15 -23.08
C ASN A 369 31.42 -44.52 -22.76
N VAL A 370 30.38 -44.80 -23.56
CA VAL A 370 28.98 -44.51 -23.18
C VAL A 370 28.63 -45.38 -21.96
N GLY A 371 28.79 -44.81 -20.78
CA GLY A 371 28.88 -45.56 -19.53
C GLY A 371 27.60 -46.31 -19.15
N THR A 372 27.72 -47.60 -18.85
CA THR A 372 26.70 -48.40 -18.12
C THR A 372 26.65 -48.04 -16.62
N THR A 373 26.85 -46.76 -16.30
CA THR A 373 26.62 -46.20 -14.96
C THR A 373 25.12 -46.06 -14.73
N SER A 374 24.48 -47.17 -14.35
CA SER A 374 23.11 -47.23 -13.84
C SER A 374 22.99 -46.55 -12.47
N SER A 375 23.25 -45.24 -12.40
CA SER A 375 22.99 -44.42 -11.22
C SER A 375 21.49 -44.49 -10.91
N SER A 376 21.14 -44.95 -9.71
CA SER A 376 19.79 -45.40 -9.33
C SER A 376 18.76 -44.28 -9.10
N THR A 377 18.87 -43.17 -9.84
CA THR A 377 17.96 -42.02 -9.80
C THR A 377 17.80 -41.44 -11.22
N GLY A 378 16.57 -41.46 -11.75
CA GLY A 378 16.18 -40.86 -13.04
C GLY A 378 15.88 -41.88 -14.16
N LYS A 379 14.60 -42.20 -14.39
CA LYS A 379 14.14 -43.14 -15.44
C LYS A 379 13.97 -42.50 -16.84
N GLU A 380 14.33 -41.23 -17.03
CA GLU A 380 13.81 -40.38 -18.12
C GLU A 380 14.88 -39.72 -19.01
N LYS A 381 16.14 -40.14 -18.91
CA LYS A 381 17.26 -39.62 -19.72
C LYS A 381 17.47 -40.50 -20.97
N LYS A 382 17.29 -39.95 -22.17
CA LYS A 382 17.48 -40.66 -23.45
C LYS A 382 18.76 -40.19 -24.16
N ILE A 383 19.63 -41.14 -24.52
CA ILE A 383 20.81 -40.94 -25.37
C ILE A 383 20.43 -41.15 -26.85
N GLY A 384 20.79 -40.18 -27.70
CA GLY A 384 20.49 -40.20 -29.12
C GLY A 384 21.45 -41.04 -29.97
N ASN A 385 21.08 -41.28 -31.22
CA ASN A 385 21.79 -42.23 -32.09
C ASN A 385 23.15 -41.74 -32.59
N ILE A 386 23.42 -40.42 -32.62
CA ILE A 386 24.71 -39.89 -33.10
C ILE A 386 25.91 -40.44 -32.30
N LEU A 387 25.73 -40.66 -30.98
CA LEU A 387 26.73 -41.22 -30.07
C LEU A 387 26.91 -42.74 -30.20
N LYS A 388 26.13 -43.42 -31.06
CA LYS A 388 26.20 -44.87 -31.32
C LYS A 388 26.79 -45.20 -32.68
N GLU A 389 26.62 -44.29 -33.64
CA GLU A 389 26.91 -44.53 -35.07
C GLU A 389 28.26 -43.96 -35.52
N HIS A 390 28.68 -42.79 -35.00
CA HIS A 390 29.88 -42.10 -35.46
C HIS A 390 31.14 -42.52 -34.69
N LYS A 391 32.05 -43.25 -35.35
CA LYS A 391 33.37 -43.67 -34.80
C LYS A 391 34.36 -42.52 -34.58
N LYS A 392 34.11 -41.35 -35.17
CA LYS A 392 34.79 -40.09 -34.91
C LYS A 392 33.77 -38.97 -35.03
N LEU A 393 33.62 -38.17 -33.97
CA LEU A 393 32.73 -37.02 -33.91
C LEU A 393 33.48 -35.89 -33.21
N TYR A 394 33.51 -34.72 -33.84
CA TYR A 394 34.08 -33.51 -33.27
C TYR A 394 32.96 -32.51 -33.01
N LEU A 395 32.96 -31.89 -31.83
CA LEU A 395 31.93 -30.92 -31.43
C LEU A 395 32.55 -29.59 -31.01
N VAL A 396 31.88 -28.49 -31.33
CA VAL A 396 32.18 -27.16 -30.78
C VAL A 396 31.35 -26.93 -29.53
N VAL A 397 32.01 -26.62 -28.41
CA VAL A 397 31.43 -26.29 -27.09
C VAL A 397 32.20 -25.11 -26.51
N ALA A 398 31.60 -24.24 -25.69
CA ALA A 398 32.37 -23.23 -24.95
C ALA A 398 33.36 -23.89 -23.98
N LEU A 399 34.59 -23.39 -23.92
CA LEU A 399 35.73 -24.04 -23.26
C LEU A 399 35.46 -24.34 -21.78
N ASP A 400 34.91 -23.37 -21.05
CA ASP A 400 34.61 -23.50 -19.61
C ASP A 400 33.49 -24.52 -19.32
N LEU A 401 32.61 -24.77 -20.28
CA LEU A 401 31.51 -25.73 -20.16
C LEU A 401 31.91 -27.17 -20.48
N VAL A 402 33.08 -27.43 -21.07
CA VAL A 402 33.51 -28.79 -21.44
C VAL A 402 33.41 -29.80 -20.29
N PRO A 403 33.84 -29.53 -19.03
CA PRO A 403 33.72 -30.49 -17.94
C PRO A 403 32.26 -30.77 -17.54
N THR A 404 31.42 -29.73 -17.49
CA THR A 404 29.99 -29.86 -17.17
C THR A 404 29.26 -30.64 -18.26
N VAL A 405 29.65 -30.45 -19.53
CA VAL A 405 29.08 -31.14 -20.68
C VAL A 405 29.58 -32.59 -20.77
N GLU A 406 30.84 -32.86 -20.39
CA GLU A 406 31.39 -34.23 -20.25
C GLU A 406 30.61 -35.05 -19.21
N GLU A 407 30.48 -34.54 -17.98
CA GLU A 407 29.70 -35.15 -16.90
C GLU A 407 28.24 -35.35 -17.33
N LYS A 408 27.63 -34.31 -17.93
CA LYS A 408 26.21 -34.33 -18.27
C LYS A 408 25.90 -35.29 -19.41
N TRP A 409 26.73 -35.37 -20.45
CA TRP A 409 26.52 -36.31 -21.55
C TRP A 409 26.92 -37.75 -21.20
N GLY A 410 27.87 -37.95 -20.27
CA GLY A 410 28.36 -39.28 -19.90
C GLY A 410 29.28 -39.91 -20.95
N VAL A 411 29.99 -39.06 -21.70
CA VAL A 411 31.00 -39.42 -22.71
C VAL A 411 32.20 -38.50 -22.55
N LYS A 412 33.42 -39.03 -22.72
CA LYS A 412 34.66 -38.26 -22.53
C LYS A 412 34.91 -37.30 -23.70
N LEU A 413 35.33 -36.07 -23.39
CA LEU A 413 35.52 -34.97 -24.34
C LEU A 413 36.98 -34.51 -24.37
N THR A 414 37.73 -34.91 -25.40
CA THR A 414 39.15 -34.54 -25.54
C THR A 414 39.31 -33.29 -26.39
N VAL A 415 39.64 -32.15 -25.78
CA VAL A 415 39.96 -30.90 -26.49
C VAL A 415 41.10 -31.13 -27.48
N LYS A 416 40.88 -30.76 -28.75
CA LYS A 416 41.87 -30.80 -29.84
C LYS A 416 42.46 -29.43 -30.13
N THR A 417 41.62 -28.41 -30.18
CA THR A 417 42.02 -27.02 -30.39
C THR A 417 41.01 -26.06 -29.79
N THR A 418 41.39 -24.78 -29.67
CA THR A 418 40.56 -23.70 -29.10
C THR A 418 40.57 -22.46 -29.98
N LEU A 419 39.44 -21.75 -30.03
CA LEU A 419 39.24 -20.56 -30.84
C LEU A 419 38.24 -19.60 -30.19
N THR A 420 38.34 -18.31 -30.51
CA THR A 420 37.38 -17.30 -30.03
C THR A 420 36.04 -17.40 -30.76
N GLY A 421 34.96 -16.97 -30.12
CA GLY A 421 33.65 -16.89 -30.77
C GLY A 421 33.65 -15.99 -32.01
N ALA A 422 34.48 -14.95 -32.02
CA ALA A 422 34.70 -14.07 -33.17
C ALA A 422 35.22 -14.81 -34.43
N GLN A 423 35.91 -15.95 -34.25
CA GLN A 423 36.37 -16.78 -35.37
C GLN A 423 35.29 -17.73 -35.89
N LEU A 424 34.28 -18.06 -35.07
CA LEU A 424 33.14 -18.90 -35.47
C LEU A 424 32.10 -18.12 -36.29
N GLU A 425 32.13 -16.79 -36.29
CA GLU A 425 31.26 -15.96 -37.12
C GLU A 425 31.35 -16.33 -38.60
N ASN A 426 30.21 -16.38 -39.29
CA ASN A 426 30.08 -16.73 -40.70
C ASN A 426 30.46 -18.17 -41.11
N CYS A 427 30.83 -19.08 -40.21
CA CYS A 427 30.80 -20.52 -40.51
C CYS A 427 29.39 -20.94 -41.00
N ARG A 428 29.30 -21.98 -41.84
CA ARG A 428 28.02 -22.52 -42.33
C ARG A 428 27.77 -23.93 -41.79
N TYR A 429 26.50 -24.24 -41.50
CA TYR A 429 26.05 -25.56 -41.05
C TYR A 429 24.78 -26.00 -41.78
N VAL A 430 24.55 -27.31 -41.85
CA VAL A 430 23.31 -27.90 -42.37
C VAL A 430 22.22 -27.86 -41.29
N HIS A 431 21.08 -27.25 -41.58
CA HIS A 431 19.89 -27.30 -40.73
C HIS A 431 19.42 -28.76 -40.57
N PRO A 432 19.32 -29.30 -39.34
CA PRO A 432 19.26 -30.74 -39.10
C PRO A 432 17.91 -31.40 -39.46
N ILE A 433 16.96 -30.63 -39.99
CA ILE A 433 15.63 -31.07 -40.41
C ILE A 433 15.44 -30.82 -41.92
N GLU A 434 15.68 -29.60 -42.38
CA GLU A 434 15.36 -29.17 -43.76
C GLU A 434 16.52 -29.35 -44.75
N GLY A 435 17.75 -29.55 -44.27
CA GLY A 435 18.93 -29.73 -45.13
C GLY A 435 19.49 -28.44 -45.78
N ARG A 436 18.87 -27.28 -45.58
CA ARG A 436 19.41 -25.98 -46.04
C ARG A 436 20.64 -25.56 -45.23
N GLU A 437 21.50 -24.73 -45.81
CA GLU A 437 22.61 -24.10 -45.08
C GLU A 437 22.15 -22.88 -44.26
N CYS A 438 22.73 -22.73 -43.07
CA CYS A 438 22.50 -21.61 -42.15
C CYS A 438 23.84 -21.03 -41.64
N PRO A 439 23.90 -19.73 -41.30
CA PRO A 439 25.10 -19.08 -40.76
C PRO A 439 25.26 -19.25 -39.23
N VAL A 440 26.51 -19.24 -38.77
CA VAL A 440 26.88 -18.92 -37.39
C VAL A 440 27.07 -17.41 -37.25
N VAL A 441 26.57 -16.80 -36.17
CA VAL A 441 26.49 -15.35 -36.00
C VAL A 441 26.97 -14.91 -34.60
N ILE A 442 27.49 -13.68 -34.47
CA ILE A 442 27.76 -13.11 -33.14
C ILE A 442 26.47 -12.53 -32.55
N GLY A 443 25.95 -13.19 -31.52
CA GLY A 443 24.82 -12.72 -30.70
C GLY A 443 25.23 -11.63 -29.71
N GLY A 444 24.71 -11.71 -28.49
CA GLY A 444 24.98 -10.75 -27.41
C GLY A 444 25.53 -11.40 -26.13
N ASP A 445 25.69 -10.58 -25.10
CA ASP A 445 26.17 -11.01 -23.78
C ASP A 445 25.14 -11.88 -23.00
N TYR A 446 23.96 -12.14 -23.58
CA TYR A 446 23.01 -13.16 -23.10
C TYR A 446 23.54 -14.61 -23.24
N ILE A 447 24.59 -14.81 -24.06
CA ILE A 447 25.26 -16.10 -24.21
C ILE A 447 26.41 -16.18 -23.20
N THR A 448 26.22 -16.99 -22.16
CA THR A 448 27.14 -17.16 -21.01
C THR A 448 27.66 -18.60 -20.91
N THR A 449 28.57 -18.84 -19.96
CA THR A 449 29.09 -20.17 -19.60
C THR A 449 28.41 -20.79 -18.37
N GLU A 450 27.26 -20.27 -17.94
CA GLU A 450 26.54 -20.77 -16.76
C GLU A 450 25.69 -22.02 -17.03
N SER A 451 25.26 -22.24 -18.28
CA SER A 451 24.41 -23.38 -18.65
C SER A 451 24.47 -23.72 -20.14
N GLY A 452 23.93 -24.89 -20.51
CA GLY A 452 23.87 -25.35 -21.90
C GLY A 452 25.21 -25.81 -22.45
N THR A 453 25.62 -25.22 -23.58
CA THR A 453 26.88 -25.50 -24.31
C THR A 453 27.66 -24.23 -24.66
N GLY A 454 27.09 -23.04 -24.41
CA GLY A 454 27.60 -21.76 -24.90
C GLY A 454 27.35 -21.49 -26.39
N LEU A 455 26.64 -22.36 -27.10
CA LEU A 455 26.12 -22.12 -28.45
C LEU A 455 24.60 -22.17 -28.42
N VAL A 456 23.94 -21.10 -28.84
CA VAL A 456 22.48 -20.96 -28.80
C VAL A 456 21.94 -21.06 -30.22
N HIS A 457 20.93 -21.91 -30.45
CA HIS A 457 20.22 -21.87 -31.72
C HIS A 457 19.30 -20.65 -31.74
N THR A 458 19.30 -19.92 -32.84
CA THR A 458 18.52 -18.70 -32.99
C THR A 458 17.35 -18.93 -33.93
N ALA A 459 16.14 -18.69 -33.43
CA ALA A 459 14.89 -18.76 -34.16
C ALA A 459 14.17 -17.40 -34.02
N PRO A 460 14.39 -16.43 -34.93
CA PRO A 460 13.93 -15.04 -34.77
C PRO A 460 12.42 -14.86 -34.59
N GLY A 461 11.60 -15.86 -34.92
CA GLY A 461 10.18 -15.88 -34.64
C GLY A 461 9.77 -16.25 -33.20
N HIS A 462 10.70 -16.72 -32.37
CA HIS A 462 10.41 -17.38 -31.08
C HIS A 462 11.27 -16.91 -29.90
N GLY A 463 11.99 -15.78 -30.02
CA GLY A 463 12.72 -15.19 -28.91
C GLY A 463 13.07 -13.71 -29.15
N HIS A 464 13.16 -12.90 -28.09
CA HIS A 464 13.44 -11.47 -28.23
C HIS A 464 14.91 -11.20 -28.62
N GLU A 465 15.87 -11.80 -27.90
CA GLU A 465 17.30 -11.76 -28.25
C GLU A 465 17.58 -12.36 -29.64
N ASP A 466 16.85 -13.42 -29.99
CA ASP A 466 16.89 -14.06 -31.31
C ASP A 466 16.36 -13.14 -32.42
N TYR A 467 15.34 -12.32 -32.13
CA TYR A 467 14.81 -11.33 -33.06
C TYR A 467 15.77 -10.14 -33.24
N ILE A 468 16.36 -9.63 -32.16
CA ILE A 468 17.39 -8.57 -32.23
C ILE A 468 18.60 -9.06 -33.01
N THR A 469 19.07 -10.28 -32.72
CA THR A 469 20.14 -10.93 -33.48
C THR A 469 19.72 -11.19 -34.93
N GLY A 470 18.46 -11.56 -35.18
CA GLY A 470 17.90 -11.74 -36.51
C GLY A 470 17.95 -10.46 -37.35
N LEU A 471 17.47 -9.34 -36.82
CA LEU A 471 17.53 -8.03 -37.48
C LEU A 471 18.97 -7.59 -37.78
N LYS A 472 19.94 -7.93 -36.92
CA LYS A 472 21.36 -7.59 -37.10
C LYS A 472 22.03 -8.29 -38.30
N TYR A 473 21.55 -9.48 -38.70
CA TYR A 473 22.11 -10.27 -39.82
C TYR A 473 21.11 -10.58 -40.94
N ASP A 474 19.98 -9.86 -41.00
CA ASP A 474 18.90 -10.06 -41.98
C ASP A 474 18.38 -11.52 -42.03
N LEU A 475 18.20 -12.13 -40.84
CA LEU A 475 17.72 -13.51 -40.73
C LEU A 475 16.19 -13.59 -40.88
N PRO A 476 15.66 -14.64 -41.55
CA PRO A 476 14.22 -14.78 -41.76
C PRO A 476 13.45 -15.00 -40.44
N VAL A 477 12.41 -14.21 -40.23
CA VAL A 477 11.52 -14.28 -39.05
C VAL A 477 10.43 -15.34 -39.25
N ILE A 478 10.87 -16.59 -39.41
CA ILE A 478 9.99 -17.77 -39.54
C ILE A 478 9.32 -18.05 -38.19
N SER A 479 8.01 -18.28 -38.17
CA SER A 479 7.25 -18.59 -36.96
C SER A 479 6.08 -19.53 -37.31
N PRO A 480 6.35 -20.82 -37.58
CA PRO A 480 5.47 -21.71 -38.34
C PRO A 480 4.36 -22.32 -37.47
N VAL A 481 3.76 -21.50 -36.60
CA VAL A 481 2.82 -21.90 -35.54
C VAL A 481 1.58 -21.00 -35.62
N ASP A 482 0.40 -21.61 -35.46
CA ASP A 482 -0.89 -20.93 -35.52
C ASP A 482 -1.31 -20.29 -34.18
N ASP A 483 -2.55 -19.80 -34.14
CA ASP A 483 -3.15 -19.16 -32.97
C ASP A 483 -3.47 -20.15 -31.82
N GLU A 484 -3.65 -21.44 -32.15
CA GLU A 484 -3.94 -22.54 -31.21
C GLU A 484 -2.67 -23.22 -30.65
N GLY A 485 -1.48 -22.79 -31.11
CA GLY A 485 -0.21 -23.41 -30.75
C GLY A 485 0.03 -24.73 -31.47
N VAL A 486 -0.48 -24.86 -32.70
CA VAL A 486 -0.31 -26.00 -33.60
C VAL A 486 0.62 -25.59 -34.75
N PHE A 487 1.47 -26.51 -35.19
CA PHE A 487 2.33 -26.29 -36.34
C PHE A 487 1.52 -26.12 -37.63
N THR A 488 1.90 -25.13 -38.43
CA THR A 488 1.36 -24.84 -39.77
C THR A 488 2.07 -25.64 -40.85
N GLU A 489 1.63 -25.50 -42.11
CA GLU A 489 2.29 -26.09 -43.28
C GLU A 489 3.75 -25.62 -43.45
N GLU A 490 4.12 -24.43 -42.96
CA GLU A 490 5.52 -23.96 -42.92
C GLU A 490 6.44 -24.89 -42.12
N ALA A 491 5.91 -25.71 -41.20
CA ALA A 491 6.69 -26.70 -40.44
C ALA A 491 6.83 -28.06 -41.16
N GLY A 492 6.35 -28.17 -42.40
CA GLY A 492 6.42 -29.39 -43.21
C GLY A 492 5.82 -30.61 -42.51
N GLN A 493 6.64 -31.64 -42.28
CA GLN A 493 6.22 -32.93 -41.68
C GLN A 493 5.65 -32.84 -40.26
N PHE A 494 5.75 -31.69 -39.57
CA PHE A 494 5.19 -31.50 -38.23
C PHE A 494 3.83 -30.80 -38.23
N SER A 495 3.32 -30.38 -39.40
CA SER A 495 2.02 -29.69 -39.55
C SER A 495 0.89 -30.44 -38.85
N GLY A 496 0.03 -29.72 -38.14
CA GLY A 496 -1.08 -30.28 -37.36
C GLY A 496 -0.73 -30.78 -35.95
N LEU A 497 0.54 -30.78 -35.54
CA LEU A 497 0.94 -31.17 -34.17
C LEU A 497 1.03 -29.97 -33.21
N ASN A 498 0.55 -30.14 -31.97
CA ASN A 498 0.61 -29.09 -30.95
C ASN A 498 2.04 -28.92 -30.39
N VAL A 499 2.56 -27.68 -30.39
CA VAL A 499 3.97 -27.37 -30.08
C VAL A 499 4.33 -27.55 -28.60
N LEU A 500 3.35 -27.53 -27.69
CA LEU A 500 3.57 -27.80 -26.26
C LEU A 500 3.44 -29.29 -25.91
N GLY A 501 2.78 -30.07 -26.77
CA GLY A 501 2.61 -31.52 -26.64
C GLY A 501 3.44 -32.30 -27.66
N ASP A 502 2.75 -32.99 -28.56
CA ASP A 502 3.32 -33.98 -29.48
C ASP A 502 4.32 -33.39 -30.49
N GLY A 503 4.23 -32.09 -30.79
CA GLY A 503 5.21 -31.38 -31.63
C GLY A 503 6.63 -31.44 -31.07
N ASN A 504 6.81 -31.39 -29.74
CA ASN A 504 8.11 -31.62 -29.13
C ASN A 504 8.60 -33.06 -29.34
N ILE A 505 7.71 -34.05 -29.27
CA ILE A 505 8.04 -35.46 -29.44
C ILE A 505 8.49 -35.71 -30.88
N ALA A 506 7.73 -35.25 -31.86
CA ALA A 506 8.03 -35.44 -33.27
C ALA A 506 9.36 -34.80 -33.69
N VAL A 507 9.67 -33.58 -33.22
CA VAL A 507 10.96 -32.93 -33.51
C VAL A 507 12.13 -33.68 -32.85
N ILE A 508 12.00 -34.10 -31.58
CA ILE A 508 13.00 -34.94 -30.90
C ILE A 508 13.26 -36.24 -31.68
N GLU A 509 12.20 -36.91 -32.15
CA GLU A 509 12.32 -38.14 -32.93
C GLU A 509 12.94 -37.92 -34.30
N CYS A 510 12.63 -36.81 -34.99
CA CYS A 510 13.27 -36.47 -36.26
C CYS A 510 14.78 -36.26 -36.08
N LEU A 511 15.20 -35.52 -35.06
CA LEU A 511 16.62 -35.27 -34.79
C LEU A 511 17.38 -36.55 -34.36
N ASP A 512 16.70 -37.49 -33.71
CA ASP A 512 17.24 -38.80 -33.35
C ASP A 512 17.30 -39.77 -34.57
N LYS A 513 16.36 -39.67 -35.51
CA LYS A 513 16.38 -40.40 -36.80
C LYS A 513 17.44 -39.85 -37.76
N ASN A 514 17.66 -38.54 -37.74
CA ASN A 514 18.68 -37.85 -38.56
C ASN A 514 20.09 -37.88 -37.92
N SER A 515 20.30 -38.71 -36.89
CA SER A 515 21.53 -38.81 -36.09
C SER A 515 22.18 -37.45 -35.82
N SER A 516 21.36 -36.58 -35.24
CA SER A 516 21.65 -35.18 -34.91
C SER A 516 21.21 -34.80 -33.48
N MET A 517 20.65 -35.74 -32.70
CA MET A 517 20.40 -35.59 -31.25
C MET A 517 21.50 -36.29 -30.45
N ILE A 518 22.07 -35.58 -29.46
CA ILE A 518 22.98 -36.14 -28.45
C ILE A 518 22.16 -36.76 -27.31
N MET A 519 21.23 -35.98 -26.77
CA MET A 519 20.57 -36.25 -25.48
C MET A 519 19.23 -35.52 -25.36
N VAL A 520 18.28 -36.12 -24.64
CA VAL A 520 17.14 -35.40 -24.06
C VAL A 520 16.83 -35.88 -22.64
N GLU A 521 16.43 -34.94 -21.77
CA GLU A 521 16.12 -35.14 -20.36
C GLU A 521 14.96 -34.22 -19.90
N PRO A 522 14.25 -34.55 -18.80
CA PRO A 522 13.32 -33.61 -18.15
C PRO A 522 14.09 -32.49 -17.42
N TYR A 523 13.70 -31.24 -17.62
CA TYR A 523 14.31 -30.07 -17.00
C TYR A 523 13.29 -29.21 -16.27
N LYS A 524 13.43 -29.12 -14.94
CA LYS A 524 12.51 -28.43 -14.04
C LYS A 524 12.96 -26.99 -13.79
N HIS A 525 12.15 -26.01 -14.17
CA HIS A 525 12.49 -24.59 -14.05
C HIS A 525 11.24 -23.69 -13.91
N LYS A 526 11.43 -22.37 -13.99
CA LYS A 526 10.36 -21.37 -14.03
C LYS A 526 10.05 -21.02 -15.47
N TYR A 527 8.77 -21.06 -15.85
CA TYR A 527 8.32 -20.86 -17.22
C TYR A 527 7.11 -19.90 -17.25
N PRO A 528 6.96 -19.01 -18.24
CA PRO A 528 5.85 -18.06 -18.31
C PRO A 528 4.52 -18.75 -18.61
N TYR A 529 3.56 -18.60 -17.69
CA TYR A 529 2.18 -19.09 -17.79
C TYR A 529 1.20 -17.91 -17.91
N ASP A 530 0.11 -18.13 -18.64
CA ASP A 530 -1.04 -17.23 -18.72
C ASP A 530 -1.66 -17.06 -17.32
N TRP A 531 -1.66 -15.83 -16.81
CA TRP A 531 -2.13 -15.52 -15.46
C TRP A 531 -3.60 -15.85 -15.19
N ARG A 532 -4.43 -16.04 -16.22
CA ARG A 532 -5.86 -16.37 -16.09
C ARG A 532 -6.15 -17.84 -16.34
N THR A 533 -5.59 -18.46 -17.37
CA THR A 533 -5.85 -19.87 -17.69
C THR A 533 -4.95 -20.85 -16.94
N LYS A 534 -3.83 -20.38 -16.38
CA LYS A 534 -2.79 -21.17 -15.72
C LYS A 534 -2.20 -22.25 -16.63
N LYS A 535 -2.05 -21.96 -17.92
CA LYS A 535 -1.38 -22.81 -18.92
C LYS A 535 -0.09 -22.14 -19.44
N PRO A 536 0.90 -22.91 -19.95
CA PRO A 536 2.11 -22.35 -20.52
C PRO A 536 1.84 -21.43 -21.71
N THR A 537 2.65 -20.37 -21.85
CA THR A 537 2.69 -19.50 -23.04
C THR A 537 3.74 -19.99 -24.04
N ILE A 538 3.83 -19.34 -25.21
CA ILE A 538 4.95 -19.48 -26.14
C ILE A 538 5.38 -18.10 -26.63
N PHE A 539 6.58 -17.95 -27.17
CA PHE A 539 6.92 -16.80 -28.01
C PHE A 539 6.53 -17.09 -29.46
N ARG A 540 5.89 -16.13 -30.13
CA ARG A 540 5.45 -16.24 -31.53
C ARG A 540 5.52 -14.88 -32.21
N ALA A 541 6.07 -14.82 -33.42
CA ALA A 541 6.15 -13.58 -34.18
C ALA A 541 4.86 -13.32 -34.95
N THR A 542 4.01 -12.50 -34.37
CA THR A 542 2.75 -12.04 -34.95
C THR A 542 2.85 -10.57 -35.36
N GLU A 543 2.03 -10.15 -36.33
CA GLU A 543 1.84 -8.73 -36.59
C GLU A 543 1.00 -8.13 -35.46
N GLN A 544 1.52 -7.09 -34.82
CA GLN A 544 0.88 -6.40 -33.70
C GLN A 544 1.11 -4.89 -33.80
N TRP A 545 0.29 -4.13 -33.08
CA TRP A 545 0.48 -2.70 -32.86
C TRP A 545 1.30 -2.46 -31.60
N PHE A 546 2.32 -1.61 -31.72
CA PHE A 546 3.26 -1.27 -30.67
C PHE A 546 3.27 0.23 -30.44
N ALA A 547 3.23 0.64 -29.17
CA ALA A 547 3.61 1.98 -28.74
C ALA A 547 5.10 1.96 -28.36
N SER A 548 5.96 2.58 -29.17
CA SER A 548 7.35 2.78 -28.81
C SER A 548 7.50 3.87 -27.76
N VAL A 549 8.35 3.63 -26.77
CA VAL A 549 8.71 4.62 -25.76
C VAL A 549 9.96 5.42 -26.14
N GLU A 550 10.70 5.02 -27.18
CA GLU A 550 12.04 5.53 -27.44
C GLU A 550 12.07 7.04 -27.71
N GLY A 551 11.11 7.55 -28.50
CA GLY A 551 11.02 8.97 -28.84
C GLY A 551 10.67 9.92 -27.68
N PHE A 552 10.19 9.40 -26.53
CA PHE A 552 9.82 10.21 -25.36
C PHE A 552 10.35 9.67 -24.01
N ARG A 553 11.21 8.64 -24.03
CA ARG A 553 11.75 8.00 -22.82
C ARG A 553 12.41 9.00 -21.88
N ASN A 554 13.22 9.92 -22.40
CA ASN A 554 13.93 10.91 -21.60
C ASN A 554 12.95 11.86 -20.89
N ALA A 555 12.00 12.46 -21.62
CA ALA A 555 10.97 13.32 -21.03
C ALA A 555 10.12 12.60 -19.96
N ALA A 556 9.90 11.29 -20.10
CA ALA A 556 9.24 10.48 -19.07
C ALA A 556 10.11 10.27 -17.82
N MET A 557 11.43 10.11 -17.97
CA MET A 557 12.39 10.06 -16.85
C MET A 557 12.51 11.41 -16.16
N ASP A 558 12.71 12.50 -16.92
CA ASP A 558 12.78 13.88 -16.40
C ASP A 558 11.52 14.24 -15.59
N SER A 559 10.35 13.77 -16.06
CA SER A 559 9.07 13.98 -15.36
C SER A 559 8.88 13.10 -14.12
N ILE A 560 9.54 11.93 -14.02
CA ILE A 560 9.53 11.11 -12.80
C ILE A 560 10.24 11.85 -11.66
N ASP A 561 11.33 12.55 -11.96
CA ASP A 561 12.12 13.29 -10.96
C ASP A 561 11.44 14.59 -10.45
N HIS A 562 10.36 15.01 -11.11
CA HIS A 562 9.50 16.12 -10.68
C HIS A 562 8.25 15.69 -9.90
N VAL A 563 8.02 14.38 -9.72
CA VAL A 563 6.87 13.83 -8.97
C VAL A 563 7.26 13.54 -7.52
N ASN A 564 6.37 13.85 -6.57
CA ASN A 564 6.56 13.51 -5.16
C ASN A 564 6.22 12.02 -4.90
N TRP A 565 7.23 11.18 -4.71
CA TRP A 565 7.08 9.73 -4.49
C TRP A 565 7.03 9.37 -3.00
N ILE A 566 5.98 8.65 -2.58
CA ILE A 566 5.74 8.26 -1.20
C ILE A 566 5.54 6.74 -1.10
N PRO A 567 6.47 5.99 -0.46
CA PRO A 567 7.76 6.45 0.07
C PRO A 567 8.78 6.73 -1.06
N PRO A 568 9.85 7.52 -0.83
CA PRO A 568 10.77 7.95 -1.89
C PRO A 568 11.42 6.83 -2.70
N GLN A 569 11.59 5.64 -2.12
CA GLN A 569 12.15 4.47 -2.82
C GLN A 569 11.28 3.99 -4.00
N ALA A 570 10.01 4.42 -4.09
CA ALA A 570 9.12 4.14 -5.22
C ALA A 570 9.64 4.74 -6.55
N GLN A 571 10.31 5.90 -6.50
CA GLN A 571 10.93 6.55 -7.66
C GLN A 571 11.91 5.60 -8.38
N ASN A 572 12.79 4.93 -7.62
CA ASN A 572 13.75 3.97 -8.18
C ASN A 572 13.08 2.82 -8.95
N ARG A 573 11.90 2.38 -8.49
CA ARG A 573 11.14 1.28 -9.09
C ARG A 573 10.53 1.68 -10.44
N ILE A 574 9.88 2.85 -10.52
CA ILE A 574 9.32 3.35 -11.78
C ILE A 574 10.42 3.77 -12.77
N SER A 575 11.51 4.36 -12.28
CA SER A 575 12.68 4.77 -13.09
C SER A 575 13.37 3.57 -13.74
N SER A 576 13.69 2.53 -12.95
CA SER A 576 14.28 1.29 -13.48
C SER A 576 13.38 0.62 -14.51
N MET A 577 12.06 0.62 -14.29
CA MET A 577 11.09 0.00 -15.21
C MET A 577 10.78 0.84 -16.45
N THR A 578 11.11 2.14 -16.47
CA THR A 578 10.86 3.04 -17.61
C THR A 578 12.10 3.18 -18.48
N SER A 579 13.29 3.30 -17.87
CA SER A 579 14.58 3.33 -18.57
C SER A 579 14.84 2.05 -19.37
N SER A 580 14.50 0.87 -18.85
CA SER A 580 14.69 -0.43 -19.51
C SER A 580 13.50 -0.87 -20.39
N ARG A 581 12.46 -0.05 -20.58
CA ARG A 581 11.25 -0.46 -21.30
C ARG A 581 11.48 -0.51 -22.81
N SER A 582 11.19 -1.68 -23.38
CA SER A 582 11.01 -1.91 -24.82
C SER A 582 9.64 -1.40 -25.29
N ASP A 583 9.34 -1.56 -26.58
CA ASP A 583 8.02 -1.19 -27.12
C ASP A 583 6.88 -1.94 -26.42
N TRP A 584 5.78 -1.24 -26.16
CA TRP A 584 4.59 -1.80 -25.54
C TRP A 584 3.65 -2.37 -26.62
N CYS A 585 3.43 -3.69 -26.62
CA CYS A 585 2.39 -4.30 -27.45
C CYS A 585 0.99 -3.86 -26.96
N ILE A 586 0.32 -3.01 -27.75
CA ILE A 586 -0.97 -2.40 -27.41
C ILE A 586 -2.17 -3.07 -28.09
N SER A 587 -1.97 -3.99 -29.04
CA SER A 587 -3.06 -4.79 -29.62
C SER A 587 -3.37 -6.04 -28.82
N ARG A 588 -4.63 -6.50 -28.89
CA ARG A 588 -5.13 -7.79 -28.39
C ARG A 588 -6.19 -8.34 -29.35
N GLN A 589 -6.13 -9.64 -29.61
CA GLN A 589 -7.00 -10.34 -30.58
C GLN A 589 -8.35 -10.72 -29.94
N ARG A 590 -9.03 -9.73 -29.34
CA ARG A 590 -10.24 -9.91 -28.53
C ARG A 590 -11.40 -9.06 -29.06
N THR A 591 -12.56 -9.15 -28.43
CA THR A 591 -13.76 -8.41 -28.88
C THR A 591 -14.23 -7.36 -27.88
N TRP A 592 -13.95 -7.53 -26.59
CA TRP A 592 -14.40 -6.68 -25.50
C TRP A 592 -13.29 -5.72 -25.05
N GLY A 593 -13.22 -4.59 -25.73
CA GLY A 593 -12.31 -3.47 -25.50
C GLY A 593 -12.54 -2.40 -26.56
N VAL A 594 -11.81 -1.29 -26.46
CA VAL A 594 -11.82 -0.24 -27.49
C VAL A 594 -11.07 -0.75 -28.74
N PRO A 595 -11.65 -0.71 -29.94
CA PRO A 595 -11.01 -1.16 -31.18
C PRO A 595 -9.87 -0.24 -31.60
N ILE A 596 -8.84 -0.79 -32.25
CA ILE A 596 -7.81 0.03 -32.91
C ILE A 596 -8.42 0.62 -34.21
N PRO A 597 -8.45 1.96 -34.38
CA PRO A 597 -9.17 2.63 -35.46
C PRO A 597 -8.40 2.59 -36.79
N VAL A 598 -8.20 1.39 -37.34
CA VAL A 598 -7.41 1.16 -38.56
C VAL A 598 -8.15 0.29 -39.57
N PHE A 599 -7.94 0.59 -40.85
CA PHE A 599 -8.37 -0.23 -41.98
C PHE A 599 -7.14 -0.80 -42.68
N TYR A 600 -7.28 -1.94 -43.34
CA TYR A 600 -6.21 -2.56 -44.12
C TYR A 600 -6.65 -2.69 -45.56
N HIS A 601 -5.78 -2.34 -46.51
CA HIS A 601 -6.04 -2.57 -47.93
C HIS A 601 -6.13 -4.09 -48.22
N VAL A 602 -7.13 -4.51 -49.01
CA VAL A 602 -7.48 -5.93 -49.20
C VAL A 602 -6.34 -6.73 -49.80
N GLU A 603 -5.57 -6.14 -50.73
CA GLU A 603 -4.46 -6.81 -51.39
C GLU A 603 -3.14 -6.65 -50.62
N THR A 604 -2.64 -5.41 -50.51
CA THR A 604 -1.32 -5.09 -49.94
C THR A 604 -1.22 -5.22 -48.41
N LYS A 605 -2.35 -5.33 -47.71
CA LYS A 605 -2.46 -5.35 -46.23
C LYS A 605 -1.93 -4.12 -45.50
N GLU A 606 -1.60 -3.06 -46.23
CA GLU A 606 -1.09 -1.80 -45.68
C GLU A 606 -2.16 -1.11 -44.79
N PRO A 607 -1.76 -0.52 -43.64
CA PRO A 607 -2.67 0.17 -42.74
C PRO A 607 -3.04 1.56 -43.25
N LEU A 608 -4.32 1.79 -43.47
CA LEU A 608 -4.91 3.11 -43.67
C LEU A 608 -5.33 3.67 -42.30
N MET A 609 -4.54 4.62 -41.79
CA MET A 609 -4.76 5.33 -40.53
C MET A 609 -4.18 6.75 -40.63
N ASN A 610 -5.01 7.77 -40.45
CA ASN A 610 -4.63 9.19 -40.48
C ASN A 610 -5.60 10.04 -39.65
N ASP A 611 -5.28 11.32 -39.51
CA ASP A 611 -6.01 12.33 -38.74
C ASP A 611 -7.52 12.33 -39.03
N GLU A 612 -7.93 12.45 -40.29
CA GLU A 612 -9.35 12.50 -40.67
C GLU A 612 -10.09 11.20 -40.28
N ILE A 613 -9.45 10.05 -40.43
CA ILE A 613 -10.02 8.75 -40.03
C ILE A 613 -10.14 8.65 -38.51
N ILE A 614 -9.10 9.03 -37.77
CA ILE A 614 -9.07 8.97 -36.30
C ILE A 614 -10.17 9.89 -35.73
N ASP A 615 -10.28 11.12 -36.23
CA ASP A 615 -11.29 12.08 -35.77
C ASP A 615 -12.72 11.68 -36.18
N HIS A 616 -12.91 11.07 -37.36
CA HIS A 616 -14.19 10.53 -37.78
C HIS A 616 -14.63 9.35 -36.91
N ILE A 617 -13.74 8.39 -36.64
CA ILE A 617 -14.01 7.26 -35.74
C ILE A 617 -14.22 7.72 -34.30
N LYS A 618 -13.46 8.71 -33.81
CA LYS A 618 -13.68 9.38 -32.52
C LYS A 618 -15.08 9.96 -32.43
N SER A 619 -15.54 10.66 -33.47
CA SER A 619 -16.91 11.20 -33.55
C SER A 619 -17.96 10.09 -33.50
N ILE A 620 -17.80 9.03 -34.31
CA ILE A 620 -18.71 7.87 -34.31
C ILE A 620 -18.79 7.21 -32.93
N ILE A 621 -17.64 6.94 -32.30
CA ILE A 621 -17.57 6.28 -30.98
C ILE A 621 -18.18 7.18 -29.90
N SER A 622 -17.94 8.49 -29.93
CA SER A 622 -18.54 9.42 -28.95
C SER A 622 -20.08 9.41 -28.96
N GLN A 623 -20.70 9.15 -30.12
CA GLN A 623 -22.16 9.15 -30.28
C GLN A 623 -22.81 7.77 -30.13
N LYS A 624 -22.08 6.69 -30.48
CA LYS A 624 -22.63 5.34 -30.64
C LYS A 624 -21.94 4.25 -29.80
N GLY A 625 -20.86 4.59 -29.09
CA GLY A 625 -19.97 3.67 -28.40
C GLY A 625 -19.15 2.79 -29.35
N SER A 626 -18.15 2.09 -28.83
CA SER A 626 -17.25 1.25 -29.63
C SER A 626 -17.92 0.01 -30.24
N ASP A 627 -19.14 -0.34 -29.82
CA ASP A 627 -20.00 -1.31 -30.51
C ASP A 627 -20.24 -0.94 -31.99
N ALA A 628 -20.24 0.36 -32.31
CA ALA A 628 -20.36 0.88 -33.68
C ALA A 628 -19.33 0.29 -34.65
N TRP A 629 -18.08 0.12 -34.19
CA TRP A 629 -17.01 -0.49 -34.99
C TRP A 629 -17.35 -1.93 -35.42
N TRP A 630 -18.16 -2.64 -34.64
CA TRP A 630 -18.53 -4.03 -34.92
C TRP A 630 -19.74 -4.13 -35.85
N TYR A 631 -20.82 -3.37 -35.60
CA TYR A 631 -22.06 -3.48 -36.39
C TYR A 631 -22.12 -2.60 -37.65
N MET A 632 -21.42 -1.46 -37.70
CA MET A 632 -21.42 -0.59 -38.89
C MET A 632 -20.54 -1.19 -40.01
N LYS A 633 -20.85 -0.85 -41.25
CA LYS A 633 -20.09 -1.29 -42.42
C LYS A 633 -18.83 -0.44 -42.65
N VAL A 634 -17.94 -0.88 -43.54
CA VAL A 634 -16.69 -0.14 -43.84
C VAL A 634 -16.98 1.20 -44.50
N GLU A 635 -17.99 1.25 -45.38
CA GLU A 635 -18.47 2.46 -46.07
C GLU A 635 -19.10 3.49 -45.11
N GLU A 636 -19.50 3.05 -43.92
CA GLU A 636 -20.14 3.88 -42.88
C GLU A 636 -19.15 4.31 -41.77
N LEU A 637 -17.97 3.68 -41.74
CA LEU A 637 -16.89 3.93 -40.77
C LEU A 637 -15.73 4.72 -41.40
N LEU A 638 -15.62 4.74 -42.73
CA LEU A 638 -14.67 5.58 -43.47
C LEU A 638 -15.26 6.97 -43.74
N PRO A 639 -14.45 8.05 -43.66
CA PRO A 639 -14.83 9.37 -44.15
C PRO A 639 -15.26 9.36 -45.63
N GLU A 640 -16.15 10.28 -46.02
CA GLU A 640 -16.79 10.36 -47.34
C GLU A 640 -15.78 10.34 -48.51
N ARG A 641 -14.57 10.92 -48.33
CA ARG A 641 -13.51 10.92 -49.35
C ARG A 641 -13.11 9.52 -49.83
N TYR A 642 -13.19 8.52 -48.95
CA TYR A 642 -12.87 7.11 -49.26
C TYR A 642 -14.11 6.29 -49.67
N GLY A 643 -15.32 6.86 -49.72
CA GLY A 643 -16.55 6.10 -49.98
C GLY A 643 -16.58 5.35 -51.32
N LYS A 644 -15.76 5.77 -52.29
CA LYS A 644 -15.56 5.07 -53.58
C LYS A 644 -14.55 3.93 -53.54
N GLU A 645 -13.66 3.95 -52.54
CA GLU A 645 -12.55 3.01 -52.36
C GLU A 645 -12.79 2.04 -51.19
N ALA A 646 -13.87 2.23 -50.43
CA ALA A 646 -14.21 1.45 -49.25
C ALA A 646 -14.28 -0.07 -49.49
N SER A 647 -14.64 -0.53 -50.69
CA SER A 647 -14.60 -1.95 -51.07
C SER A 647 -13.18 -2.54 -51.18
N SER A 648 -12.16 -1.69 -51.30
CA SER A 648 -10.75 -2.07 -51.29
C SER A 648 -10.18 -2.16 -49.87
N TYR A 649 -10.98 -1.90 -48.82
CA TYR A 649 -10.55 -1.86 -47.42
C TYR A 649 -11.34 -2.81 -46.53
N VAL A 650 -10.67 -3.36 -45.51
CA VAL A 650 -11.30 -4.11 -44.41
C VAL A 650 -10.91 -3.50 -43.07
N LYS A 651 -11.88 -3.36 -42.16
CA LYS A 651 -11.64 -2.84 -40.79
C LYS A 651 -10.84 -3.84 -39.94
N GLY A 652 -9.93 -3.34 -39.13
CA GLY A 652 -9.17 -4.15 -38.17
C GLY A 652 -10.05 -4.78 -37.07
N THR A 653 -9.61 -5.92 -36.54
CA THR A 653 -10.33 -6.67 -35.50
C THR A 653 -9.66 -6.62 -34.12
N ASP A 654 -8.48 -6.02 -34.00
CA ASP A 654 -7.78 -5.89 -32.72
C ASP A 654 -8.43 -4.83 -31.81
N THR A 655 -8.50 -5.13 -30.52
CA THR A 655 -8.77 -4.15 -29.47
C THR A 655 -7.48 -3.67 -28.81
N MET A 656 -7.54 -2.54 -28.14
CA MET A 656 -6.44 -2.02 -27.33
C MET A 656 -6.21 -2.86 -26.07
N ASP A 657 -5.00 -2.74 -25.51
CA ASP A 657 -4.62 -3.21 -24.18
C ASP A 657 -5.37 -2.41 -23.10
N VAL A 658 -5.92 -3.11 -22.12
CA VAL A 658 -6.59 -2.51 -20.94
C VAL A 658 -5.69 -1.61 -20.09
N TRP A 659 -4.38 -1.76 -20.19
CA TRP A 659 -3.44 -0.79 -19.61
C TRP A 659 -3.45 0.55 -20.35
N PHE A 660 -3.88 0.58 -21.61
CA PHE A 660 -4.13 1.79 -22.41
C PHE A 660 -5.51 2.38 -22.08
N ASP A 661 -6.53 1.55 -21.88
CA ASP A 661 -7.84 1.98 -21.37
C ASP A 661 -7.68 2.71 -20.04
N SER A 662 -7.17 2.03 -19.01
CA SER A 662 -6.93 2.64 -17.69
C SER A 662 -5.89 3.77 -17.75
N GLY A 663 -4.84 3.62 -18.58
CA GLY A 663 -3.79 4.63 -18.78
C GLY A 663 -4.26 5.92 -19.43
N SER A 664 -5.36 5.92 -20.20
CA SER A 664 -5.95 7.12 -20.80
C SER A 664 -7.00 7.80 -19.90
N SER A 665 -7.23 7.31 -18.68
CA SER A 665 -8.19 7.88 -17.71
C SER A 665 -7.94 9.35 -17.38
N TRP A 666 -6.69 9.83 -17.40
CA TRP A 666 -6.39 11.25 -17.20
C TRP A 666 -6.97 12.12 -18.33
N ALA A 667 -7.02 11.61 -19.58
CA ALA A 667 -7.59 12.31 -20.72
C ALA A 667 -9.11 12.25 -20.73
N ALA A 668 -9.67 11.08 -20.38
CA ALA A 668 -11.10 10.86 -20.32
C ALA A 668 -11.79 11.59 -19.15
N VAL A 669 -11.09 11.76 -18.02
CA VAL A 669 -11.66 12.23 -16.76
C VAL A 669 -11.09 13.60 -16.37
N LEU A 670 -9.79 13.67 -16.04
CA LEU A 670 -9.16 14.89 -15.51
C LEU A 670 -9.12 16.05 -16.52
N ALA A 671 -8.89 15.76 -17.81
CA ALA A 671 -8.79 16.77 -18.85
C ALA A 671 -10.14 17.19 -19.47
N LYS A 672 -11.24 16.45 -19.19
CA LYS A 672 -12.58 16.73 -19.73
C LYS A 672 -13.56 17.33 -18.70
N ARG A 673 -13.45 16.95 -17.43
CA ARG A 673 -14.38 17.44 -16.39
C ARG A 673 -13.91 18.79 -15.86
N ASN A 674 -14.70 19.84 -16.09
CA ASN A 674 -14.42 21.22 -15.66
C ASN A 674 -14.23 21.40 -14.14
N ASP A 675 -14.60 20.40 -13.33
CA ASP A 675 -14.42 20.40 -11.88
C ASP A 675 -13.13 19.71 -11.41
N LEU A 676 -12.31 19.17 -12.33
CA LEU A 676 -11.07 18.46 -12.04
C LEU A 676 -9.83 19.22 -12.56
N SER A 677 -8.66 18.81 -12.07
CA SER A 677 -7.35 19.39 -12.41
C SER A 677 -6.46 18.36 -13.11
N TYR A 678 -5.67 18.82 -14.09
CA TYR A 678 -4.69 18.02 -14.81
C TYR A 678 -3.33 18.75 -14.89
N PRO A 679 -2.28 18.31 -14.15
CA PRO A 679 -2.19 17.06 -13.38
C PRO A 679 -3.13 17.03 -12.16
N ALA A 680 -3.45 15.82 -11.69
CA ALA A 680 -4.08 15.63 -10.38
C ALA A 680 -3.04 15.80 -9.26
N ASP A 681 -3.46 16.25 -8.08
CA ASP A 681 -2.57 16.37 -6.92
C ASP A 681 -1.92 15.03 -6.53
N LEU A 682 -2.70 13.95 -6.62
CA LEU A 682 -2.29 12.64 -6.12
C LEU A 682 -2.88 11.47 -6.91
N TYR A 683 -2.04 10.47 -7.20
CA TYR A 683 -2.44 9.08 -7.45
C TYR A 683 -2.12 8.22 -6.22
N LEU A 684 -2.96 7.23 -5.88
CA LEU A 684 -2.72 6.32 -4.74
C LEU A 684 -3.15 4.89 -5.07
N GLU A 685 -2.20 3.95 -5.21
CA GLU A 685 -2.51 2.54 -5.52
C GLU A 685 -1.54 1.52 -4.88
N GLY A 686 -1.79 0.24 -5.14
CA GLY A 686 -0.92 -0.87 -4.75
C GLY A 686 0.41 -0.88 -5.52
N THR A 687 1.44 -1.47 -4.89
CA THR A 687 2.82 -1.50 -5.39
C THR A 687 2.98 -2.19 -6.75
N ASP A 688 2.05 -3.07 -7.14
CA ASP A 688 1.92 -3.62 -8.48
C ASP A 688 1.76 -2.55 -9.59
N GLN A 689 1.11 -1.42 -9.31
CA GLN A 689 0.78 -0.42 -10.32
C GLN A 689 1.97 0.35 -10.90
N HIS A 690 3.18 0.20 -10.35
CA HIS A 690 4.44 0.60 -10.99
C HIS A 690 4.69 -0.10 -12.35
N ARG A 691 4.08 -1.27 -12.58
CA ARG A 691 4.10 -1.97 -13.89
C ARG A 691 2.79 -1.84 -14.67
N GLY A 692 1.78 -1.24 -14.04
CA GLY A 692 0.44 -1.05 -14.57
C GLY A 692 0.10 0.44 -14.66
N TRP A 693 -0.94 0.85 -13.93
CA TRP A 693 -1.61 2.14 -14.11
C TRP A 693 -0.74 3.37 -13.90
N PHE A 694 0.23 3.36 -12.97
CA PHE A 694 1.15 4.49 -12.78
C PHE A 694 2.01 4.72 -14.02
N GLN A 695 2.50 3.63 -14.62
CA GLN A 695 3.38 3.69 -15.79
C GLN A 695 2.60 3.93 -17.08
N SER A 696 1.45 3.29 -17.29
CA SER A 696 0.66 3.53 -18.51
C SER A 696 0.05 4.94 -18.55
N SER A 697 -0.38 5.48 -17.40
CA SER A 697 -0.81 6.88 -17.29
C SER A 697 0.33 7.85 -17.58
N LEU A 698 1.53 7.59 -17.04
CA LEU A 698 2.72 8.41 -17.32
C LEU A 698 3.05 8.40 -18.81
N LEU A 699 3.22 7.22 -19.42
CA LEU A 699 3.67 7.11 -20.81
C LEU A 699 2.69 7.76 -21.80
N THR A 700 1.37 7.58 -21.62
CA THR A 700 0.36 8.22 -22.48
C THR A 700 0.30 9.75 -22.28
N SER A 701 0.39 10.23 -21.04
CA SER A 701 0.38 11.67 -20.72
C SER A 701 1.64 12.38 -21.22
N ILE A 702 2.81 11.74 -21.12
CA ILE A 702 4.08 12.28 -21.62
C ILE A 702 4.09 12.31 -23.14
N ALA A 703 3.71 11.21 -23.82
CA ALA A 703 3.70 11.15 -25.28
C ALA A 703 2.80 12.24 -25.89
N THR A 704 1.59 12.41 -25.34
CA THR A 704 0.59 13.34 -25.90
C THR A 704 0.75 14.80 -25.46
N ASN A 705 1.13 15.04 -24.20
CA ASN A 705 1.10 16.39 -23.58
C ASN A 705 2.42 16.81 -22.90
N GLY A 706 3.47 15.99 -22.92
CA GLY A 706 4.79 16.34 -22.39
C GLY A 706 4.90 16.52 -20.87
N LYS A 707 3.90 16.08 -20.09
CA LYS A 707 3.92 16.16 -18.61
C LYS A 707 3.32 14.92 -17.95
N ALA A 708 3.70 14.65 -16.69
CA ALA A 708 3.07 13.62 -15.87
C ALA A 708 1.58 13.96 -15.56
N PRO A 709 0.71 12.96 -15.37
CA PRO A 709 -0.70 13.19 -15.04
C PRO A 709 -0.96 13.38 -13.53
N TYR A 710 0.07 13.26 -12.71
CA TYR A 710 0.05 13.42 -11.25
C TYR A 710 1.20 14.32 -10.75
N CYS A 711 0.96 15.07 -9.68
CA CYS A 711 1.98 15.80 -8.94
C CYS A 711 2.67 14.92 -7.87
N GLY A 712 1.95 13.95 -7.31
CA GLY A 712 2.47 13.00 -6.32
C GLY A 712 1.89 11.60 -6.48
N VAL A 713 2.61 10.60 -5.98
CA VAL A 713 2.20 9.18 -5.98
C VAL A 713 2.43 8.58 -4.60
N ILE A 714 1.37 8.08 -3.97
CA ILE A 714 1.45 7.18 -2.82
C ILE A 714 1.33 5.73 -3.30
N THR A 715 2.25 4.87 -2.89
CA THR A 715 2.14 3.42 -3.06
C THR A 715 1.90 2.73 -1.72
N HIS A 716 1.06 1.69 -1.73
CA HIS A 716 0.90 0.77 -0.60
C HIS A 716 1.30 -0.67 -0.95
N GLY A 717 1.65 -1.47 0.07
CA GLY A 717 1.90 -2.90 -0.08
C GLY A 717 0.62 -3.72 -0.24
N PHE A 718 0.78 -5.05 -0.22
CA PHE A 718 -0.31 -6.01 -0.24
C PHE A 718 -0.89 -6.27 1.16
N VAL A 719 -2.10 -6.82 1.21
CA VAL A 719 -2.70 -7.32 2.44
C VAL A 719 -2.57 -8.84 2.50
N LEU A 720 -1.98 -9.34 3.57
CA LEU A 720 -1.68 -10.73 3.88
C LEU A 720 -2.52 -11.22 5.08
N ASP A 721 -2.56 -12.53 5.31
CA ASP A 721 -3.17 -13.09 6.53
C ASP A 721 -2.30 -12.85 7.78
N GLU A 722 -2.79 -13.23 8.97
CA GLU A 722 -2.07 -13.09 10.26
C GLU A 722 -0.76 -13.89 10.36
N LYS A 723 -0.39 -14.64 9.33
CA LYS A 723 0.85 -15.43 9.24
C LYS A 723 1.78 -14.93 8.13
N GLY A 724 1.42 -13.87 7.41
CA GLY A 724 2.17 -13.35 6.28
C GLY A 724 2.00 -14.14 4.98
N PHE A 725 0.96 -14.99 4.85
CA PHE A 725 0.66 -15.66 3.58
C PHE A 725 -0.30 -14.84 2.72
N LYS A 726 -0.10 -14.92 1.39
CA LYS A 726 -1.03 -14.35 0.40
C LYS A 726 -2.40 -15.03 0.56
N MET A 727 -3.46 -14.23 0.72
CA MET A 727 -4.82 -14.74 0.88
C MET A 727 -5.31 -15.46 -0.39
N SER A 728 -5.89 -16.66 -0.23
CA SER A 728 -6.50 -17.40 -1.34
C SER A 728 -7.69 -18.25 -0.89
N LYS A 729 -8.70 -18.41 -1.77
CA LYS A 729 -9.91 -19.20 -1.47
C LYS A 729 -9.62 -20.70 -1.24
N SER A 730 -8.50 -21.22 -1.76
CA SER A 730 -8.07 -22.62 -1.55
C SER A 730 -7.30 -22.84 -0.25
N LEU A 731 -6.68 -21.81 0.33
CA LEU A 731 -6.05 -21.86 1.66
C LEU A 731 -7.04 -21.57 2.81
N GLY A 732 -8.24 -21.08 2.49
CA GLY A 732 -9.27 -20.74 3.49
C GLY A 732 -8.92 -19.52 4.37
N ASN A 733 -7.85 -18.79 4.06
CA ASN A 733 -7.31 -17.68 4.84
C ASN A 733 -7.84 -16.29 4.41
N VAL A 734 -8.88 -16.22 3.58
CA VAL A 734 -9.40 -14.96 3.04
C VAL A 734 -10.22 -14.22 4.10
N VAL A 735 -9.80 -12.98 4.42
CA VAL A 735 -10.60 -12.05 5.22
C VAL A 735 -11.42 -11.15 4.27
N ASP A 736 -12.73 -11.33 4.28
CA ASP A 736 -13.70 -10.54 3.50
C ASP A 736 -14.06 -9.23 4.24
N PRO A 737 -13.89 -8.03 3.63
CA PRO A 737 -14.27 -6.77 4.25
C PRO A 737 -15.76 -6.70 4.64
N ARG A 738 -16.66 -7.34 3.88
CA ARG A 738 -18.10 -7.31 4.18
C ARG A 738 -18.40 -8.06 5.47
N THR A 739 -17.86 -9.28 5.60
CA THR A 739 -17.95 -10.10 6.82
C THR A 739 -17.35 -9.40 8.05
N VAL A 740 -16.25 -8.65 7.89
CA VAL A 740 -15.67 -7.84 8.99
C VAL A 740 -16.65 -6.77 9.48
N ILE A 741 -17.34 -6.11 8.55
CA ILE A 741 -18.23 -4.97 8.83
C ILE A 741 -19.61 -5.41 9.33
N GLU A 742 -20.28 -6.31 8.59
CA GLU A 742 -21.67 -6.72 8.81
C GLU A 742 -21.79 -7.95 9.73
N GLY A 743 -20.72 -8.74 9.88
CA GLY A 743 -20.73 -10.05 10.52
C GLY A 743 -20.90 -11.20 9.51
N GLY A 744 -20.88 -12.43 10.01
CA GLY A 744 -21.00 -13.64 9.18
C GLY A 744 -21.38 -14.88 10.01
N LYS A 745 -21.42 -16.06 9.36
CA LYS A 745 -21.87 -17.30 10.01
C LYS A 745 -21.02 -17.67 11.24
N ASP A 746 -19.70 -17.51 11.13
CA ASP A 746 -18.74 -17.84 12.18
C ASP A 746 -18.43 -16.65 13.12
N GLN A 747 -18.81 -15.43 12.72
CA GLN A 747 -18.65 -14.20 13.50
C GLN A 747 -20.00 -13.47 13.61
N LYS A 748 -20.79 -13.82 14.64
CA LYS A 748 -22.17 -13.33 14.81
C LYS A 748 -22.32 -11.80 14.88
N ASP A 749 -21.35 -11.11 15.47
CA ASP A 749 -21.35 -9.66 15.63
C ASP A 749 -20.35 -9.02 14.65
N GLY A 750 -20.82 -8.17 13.73
CA GLY A 750 -19.97 -7.35 12.86
C GLY A 750 -19.24 -6.23 13.64
N PHE A 751 -18.00 -5.91 13.24
CA PHE A 751 -17.22 -4.86 13.90
C PHE A 751 -17.61 -3.44 13.46
N GLY A 752 -18.18 -3.29 12.26
CA GLY A 752 -18.40 -2.00 11.60
C GLY A 752 -17.22 -1.55 10.72
N ALA A 753 -17.51 -0.59 9.86
CA ALA A 753 -16.54 0.06 8.97
C ALA A 753 -15.48 0.84 9.76
N ASP A 754 -15.84 1.52 10.85
CA ASP A 754 -14.87 2.32 11.62
C ASP A 754 -13.76 1.46 12.25
N VAL A 755 -14.04 0.22 12.65
CA VAL A 755 -13.00 -0.71 13.14
C VAL A 755 -12.07 -1.18 12.02
N LEU A 756 -12.60 -1.38 10.80
CA LEU A 756 -11.78 -1.67 9.62
C LEU A 756 -10.92 -0.47 9.22
N ARG A 757 -11.45 0.75 9.30
CA ARG A 757 -10.71 1.99 9.03
C ARG A 757 -9.64 2.25 10.09
N LEU A 758 -9.92 1.93 11.35
CA LEU A 758 -8.93 1.96 12.42
C LEU A 758 -7.75 1.02 12.12
N TRP A 759 -8.01 -0.20 11.66
CA TRP A 759 -6.94 -1.11 11.19
C TRP A 759 -6.09 -0.47 10.08
N VAL A 760 -6.70 0.07 9.02
CA VAL A 760 -5.97 0.76 7.93
C VAL A 760 -5.11 1.91 8.46
N SER A 761 -5.62 2.68 9.42
CA SER A 761 -4.84 3.76 10.04
C SER A 761 -3.74 3.29 11.00
N SER A 762 -3.75 2.04 11.44
CA SER A 762 -2.82 1.51 12.46
C SER A 762 -1.55 0.87 11.88
N VAL A 763 -1.54 0.58 10.57
CA VAL A 763 -0.46 -0.14 9.88
C VAL A 763 0.40 0.81 9.05
N ASP A 764 1.69 0.49 8.91
CA ASP A 764 2.54 1.14 7.90
C ASP A 764 2.24 0.52 6.52
N TYR A 765 1.29 1.12 5.83
CA TYR A 765 0.81 0.69 4.52
C TYR A 765 1.89 0.73 3.43
N THR A 766 3.05 1.37 3.64
CA THR A 766 4.13 1.38 2.65
C THR A 766 4.79 -0.01 2.50
N SER A 767 4.55 -0.89 3.46
CA SER A 767 4.96 -2.31 3.48
C SER A 767 3.77 -3.25 3.28
N ASP A 768 4.03 -4.56 3.15
CA ASP A 768 2.97 -5.58 3.16
C ASP A 768 2.39 -5.73 4.58
N VAL A 769 1.06 -5.64 4.72
CA VAL A 769 0.36 -5.55 6.01
C VAL A 769 -0.47 -6.80 6.31
N MET A 770 -0.59 -7.16 7.59
CA MET A 770 -1.32 -8.36 8.04
C MET A 770 -2.71 -8.01 8.59
N ILE A 771 -3.68 -8.90 8.37
CA ILE A 771 -5.03 -8.79 8.94
C ILE A 771 -5.62 -10.14 9.35
N GLY A 772 -6.45 -10.14 10.39
CA GLY A 772 -7.36 -11.23 10.71
C GLY A 772 -8.02 -11.11 12.09
N PRO A 773 -8.59 -12.20 12.61
CA PRO A 773 -9.46 -12.18 13.78
C PRO A 773 -8.80 -11.69 15.08
N SER A 774 -7.49 -11.82 15.27
CA SER A 774 -6.80 -11.28 16.45
C SER A 774 -6.60 -9.76 16.33
N VAL A 775 -6.12 -9.29 15.17
CA VAL A 775 -5.91 -7.87 14.87
C VAL A 775 -7.22 -7.08 14.96
N LEU A 776 -8.29 -7.60 14.37
CA LEU A 776 -9.61 -6.95 14.39
C LEU A 776 -10.22 -6.87 15.80
N ARG A 777 -9.98 -7.88 16.66
CA ARG A 777 -10.38 -7.82 18.08
C ARG A 777 -9.60 -6.74 18.84
N GLN A 778 -8.30 -6.59 18.59
CA GLN A 778 -7.50 -5.51 19.19
C GLN A 778 -8.01 -4.13 18.76
N MET A 779 -8.29 -3.93 17.47
CA MET A 779 -8.85 -2.67 16.96
C MET A 779 -10.23 -2.37 17.56
N SER A 780 -11.11 -3.36 17.66
CA SER A 780 -12.42 -3.23 18.31
C SER A 780 -12.30 -2.80 19.77
N ASP A 781 -11.33 -3.34 20.51
CA ASP A 781 -11.11 -2.97 21.92
C ASP A 781 -10.52 -1.55 22.09
N ILE A 782 -9.73 -1.06 21.13
CA ILE A 782 -9.21 0.32 21.12
C ILE A 782 -10.32 1.30 20.73
N TYR A 783 -11.08 1.01 19.68
CA TYR A 783 -12.28 1.75 19.28
C TYR A 783 -13.28 1.88 20.46
N ARG A 784 -13.51 0.78 21.19
CA ARG A 784 -14.37 0.74 22.38
C ARG A 784 -13.84 1.59 23.55
N LYS A 785 -12.51 1.73 23.71
CA LYS A 785 -11.92 2.66 24.69
C LYS A 785 -12.17 4.11 24.27
N LEU A 786 -11.85 4.47 23.02
CA LEU A 786 -12.07 5.81 22.47
C LEU A 786 -13.54 6.24 22.57
N ARG A 787 -14.48 5.39 22.15
CA ARG A 787 -15.92 5.65 22.32
C ARG A 787 -16.33 5.78 23.79
N GLY A 788 -15.72 5.01 24.69
CA GLY A 788 -15.93 5.14 26.14
C GLY A 788 -15.47 6.48 26.70
N THR A 789 -14.32 6.99 26.24
CA THR A 789 -13.80 8.32 26.61
C THR A 789 -14.67 9.44 26.06
N LEU A 790 -15.04 9.39 24.77
CA LEU A 790 -15.95 10.37 24.14
C LEU A 790 -17.31 10.40 24.84
N ARG A 791 -17.85 9.24 25.25
CA ARG A 791 -19.06 9.15 26.08
C ARG A 791 -18.89 9.84 27.45
N PHE A 792 -17.72 9.74 28.06
CA PHE A 792 -17.44 10.40 29.34
C PHE A 792 -17.45 11.92 29.17
N LEU A 793 -16.82 12.46 28.11
CA LEU A 793 -16.83 13.88 27.80
C LEU A 793 -18.27 14.37 27.58
N LEU A 794 -19.00 13.78 26.63
CA LEU A 794 -20.41 14.08 26.33
C LEU A 794 -21.29 14.06 27.59
N GLY A 795 -21.16 13.02 28.41
CA GLY A 795 -21.99 12.86 29.61
C GLY A 795 -21.75 13.93 30.68
N ASN A 796 -20.56 14.51 30.75
CA ASN A 796 -20.20 15.57 31.71
C ASN A 796 -20.48 16.99 31.17
N LEU A 797 -20.95 17.13 29.93
CA LEU A 797 -21.31 18.41 29.30
C LEU A 797 -22.83 18.59 29.16
N HIS A 798 -23.64 17.73 29.78
CA HIS A 798 -25.11 17.76 29.68
C HIS A 798 -25.78 19.00 30.29
N ASP A 799 -25.05 19.77 31.10
CA ASP A 799 -25.45 21.07 31.67
C ASP A 799 -24.46 22.20 31.27
N TRP A 800 -23.75 22.01 30.15
CA TRP A 800 -22.82 22.99 29.61
C TRP A 800 -23.55 24.13 28.88
N ASN A 801 -22.96 25.32 28.94
CA ASN A 801 -23.32 26.48 28.14
C ASN A 801 -22.03 27.30 27.90
N ALA A 802 -21.92 27.97 26.76
CA ALA A 802 -20.75 28.81 26.43
C ALA A 802 -20.57 29.96 27.42
N ASP A 803 -21.66 30.47 28.02
CA ASP A 803 -21.63 31.50 29.07
C ASP A 803 -20.90 31.04 30.36
N TYR A 804 -20.60 29.74 30.51
CA TYR A 804 -19.84 29.18 31.62
C TYR A 804 -18.35 28.96 31.29
N ALA A 805 -17.87 29.42 30.13
CA ALA A 805 -16.47 29.30 29.73
C ALA A 805 -15.55 30.13 30.64
N VAL A 806 -14.58 29.46 31.27
CA VAL A 806 -13.56 30.09 32.12
C VAL A 806 -12.39 30.54 31.25
N THR A 807 -11.88 31.76 31.44
CA THR A 807 -10.76 32.25 30.61
C THR A 807 -9.48 31.49 30.94
N TYR A 808 -8.58 31.31 29.96
CA TYR A 808 -7.33 30.56 30.15
C TYR A 808 -6.49 31.04 31.35
N THR A 809 -6.58 32.33 31.67
CA THR A 809 -5.89 32.98 32.81
C THR A 809 -6.43 32.54 34.17
N ASP A 810 -7.71 32.15 34.23
CA ASP A 810 -8.44 31.79 35.46
C ASP A 810 -8.57 30.26 35.62
N LEU A 811 -8.10 29.48 34.64
CA LEU A 811 -8.01 28.02 34.71
C LEU A 811 -6.93 27.60 35.73
N PRO A 812 -7.19 26.59 36.60
CA PRO A 812 -6.17 25.89 37.38
C PRO A 812 -5.02 25.35 36.51
N LYS A 813 -3.85 25.10 37.10
CA LYS A 813 -2.66 24.65 36.36
C LYS A 813 -2.83 23.28 35.71
N ILE A 814 -3.58 22.37 36.32
CA ILE A 814 -3.96 21.08 35.72
C ILE A 814 -4.82 21.25 34.45
N ASP A 815 -5.63 22.31 34.39
CA ASP A 815 -6.51 22.62 33.25
C ASP A 815 -5.73 23.31 32.12
N GLN A 816 -4.83 24.23 32.46
CA GLN A 816 -3.86 24.82 31.51
C GLN A 816 -2.97 23.74 30.87
N TYR A 817 -2.46 22.79 31.67
CA TYR A 817 -1.63 21.69 31.20
C TYR A 817 -2.39 20.65 30.36
N ALA A 818 -3.68 20.40 30.67
CA ALA A 818 -4.52 19.55 29.84
C ALA A 818 -4.78 20.17 28.45
N LEU A 819 -4.97 21.49 28.36
CA LEU A 819 -5.08 22.19 27.08
C LEU A 819 -3.77 22.17 26.28
N PHE A 820 -2.62 22.41 26.93
CA PHE A 820 -1.30 22.28 26.28
C PHE A 820 -1.09 20.89 25.64
N GLN A 821 -1.46 19.82 26.33
CA GLN A 821 -1.38 18.46 25.81
C GLN A 821 -2.30 18.22 24.60
N LEU A 822 -3.54 18.72 24.66
CA LEU A 822 -4.50 18.61 23.55
C LEU A 822 -3.94 19.25 22.27
N GLU A 823 -3.42 20.47 22.38
CA GLU A 823 -2.92 21.25 21.24
C GLU A 823 -1.65 20.63 20.67
N SER A 824 -0.77 20.13 21.54
CA SER A 824 0.40 19.33 21.15
C SER A 824 -0.01 18.06 20.38
N VAL A 825 -1.08 17.40 20.81
CA VAL A 825 -1.65 16.22 20.13
C VAL A 825 -2.27 16.60 18.78
N VAL A 826 -3.04 17.70 18.69
CA VAL A 826 -3.61 18.21 17.44
C VAL A 826 -2.51 18.56 16.44
N LYS A 827 -1.43 19.21 16.88
CA LYS A 827 -0.25 19.54 16.07
C LYS A 827 0.43 18.29 15.52
N ASN A 828 0.82 17.36 16.39
CA ASN A 828 1.52 16.13 16.00
C ASN A 828 0.66 15.24 15.06
N ILE A 829 -0.67 15.26 15.24
CA ILE A 829 -1.62 14.58 14.34
C ILE A 829 -1.74 15.30 13.00
N LYS A 830 -1.78 16.65 12.97
CA LYS A 830 -1.75 17.41 11.71
C LYS A 830 -0.47 17.12 10.91
N GLU A 831 0.69 17.19 11.54
CA GLU A 831 1.98 16.86 10.91
C GLU A 831 1.99 15.43 10.35
N SER A 832 1.40 14.48 11.08
CA SER A 832 1.27 13.09 10.64
C SER A 832 0.24 12.89 9.50
N TYR A 833 -0.78 13.75 9.38
CA TYR A 833 -1.68 13.77 8.23
C TYR A 833 -1.01 14.38 6.99
N ASP A 834 -0.33 15.52 7.15
CA ASP A 834 0.37 16.21 6.05
C ASP A 834 1.55 15.38 5.50
N SER A 835 2.16 14.53 6.33
CA SER A 835 3.18 13.54 5.90
C SER A 835 2.60 12.17 5.53
N TYR A 836 1.28 11.99 5.53
CA TYR A 836 0.57 10.73 5.23
C TYR A 836 0.96 9.52 6.12
N GLN A 837 1.46 9.75 7.34
CA GLN A 837 1.94 8.71 8.27
C GLN A 837 0.86 8.30 9.29
N PHE A 838 -0.25 7.74 8.80
CA PHE A 838 -1.45 7.49 9.62
C PHE A 838 -1.21 6.61 10.86
N PHE A 839 -0.25 5.67 10.82
CA PHE A 839 0.10 4.82 11.97
C PHE A 839 0.57 5.64 13.19
N LYS A 840 1.19 6.81 12.98
CA LYS A 840 1.55 7.74 14.06
C LYS A 840 0.29 8.33 14.71
N ILE A 841 -0.70 8.72 13.91
CA ILE A 841 -1.98 9.27 14.38
C ILE A 841 -2.68 8.26 15.29
N PHE A 842 -2.74 6.99 14.86
CA PHE A 842 -3.27 5.89 15.66
C PHE A 842 -2.52 5.73 17.01
N GLN A 843 -1.18 5.75 17.01
CA GLN A 843 -0.36 5.65 18.21
C GLN A 843 -0.58 6.84 19.17
N ILE A 844 -0.61 8.07 18.65
CA ILE A 844 -0.84 9.31 19.42
C ILE A 844 -2.22 9.26 20.07
N ILE A 845 -3.28 8.98 19.30
CA ILE A 845 -4.65 8.87 19.83
C ILE A 845 -4.72 7.77 20.90
N GLN A 846 -4.15 6.58 20.63
CA GLN A 846 -4.18 5.48 21.59
C GLN A 846 -3.48 5.83 22.91
N ARG A 847 -2.33 6.52 22.87
CA ARG A 847 -1.64 7.02 24.06
C ARG A 847 -2.51 8.04 24.80
N PHE A 848 -2.85 9.14 24.13
CA PHE A 848 -3.53 10.29 24.72
C PHE A 848 -4.86 9.92 25.39
N VAL A 849 -5.68 9.13 24.70
CA VAL A 849 -7.00 8.71 25.18
C VAL A 849 -6.92 7.78 26.40
N VAL A 850 -5.88 6.95 26.49
CA VAL A 850 -5.73 5.94 27.56
C VAL A 850 -4.92 6.46 28.74
N VAL A 851 -3.72 6.98 28.49
CA VAL A 851 -2.78 7.39 29.54
C VAL A 851 -3.18 8.76 30.08
N ASP A 852 -3.14 9.75 29.21
CA ASP A 852 -3.12 11.16 29.59
C ASP A 852 -4.55 11.64 29.99
N LEU A 853 -5.56 11.22 29.22
CA LEU A 853 -6.97 11.44 29.54
C LEU A 853 -7.55 10.40 30.52
N SER A 854 -7.71 9.14 30.11
CA SER A 854 -8.52 8.19 30.89
C SER A 854 -7.90 7.76 32.23
N ASN A 855 -6.58 7.68 32.35
CA ASN A 855 -5.91 7.21 33.58
C ASN A 855 -5.46 8.38 34.49
N PHE A 856 -5.35 9.59 33.95
CA PHE A 856 -4.98 10.80 34.68
C PHE A 856 -6.12 11.82 34.71
N TYR A 857 -6.23 12.70 33.70
CA TYR A 857 -7.05 13.91 33.81
C TYR A 857 -8.53 13.60 34.10
N LEU A 858 -9.11 12.62 33.41
CA LEU A 858 -10.50 12.20 33.60
C LEU A 858 -10.72 11.30 34.83
N ASP A 859 -9.68 10.85 35.54
CA ASP A 859 -9.84 10.19 36.85
C ASP A 859 -9.83 11.20 37.99
N VAL A 860 -8.93 12.20 37.94
CA VAL A 860 -8.91 13.35 38.85
C VAL A 860 -10.18 14.20 38.72
N ALA A 861 -10.60 14.52 37.48
CA ALA A 861 -11.74 15.39 37.23
C ALA A 861 -13.08 14.89 37.81
N LYS A 862 -13.26 13.58 38.02
CA LYS A 862 -14.50 12.98 38.56
C LYS A 862 -14.91 13.60 39.89
N ASP A 863 -13.97 13.95 40.75
CA ASP A 863 -14.26 14.52 42.06
C ASP A 863 -14.95 15.90 41.91
N ARG A 864 -14.32 16.87 41.25
CA ARG A 864 -14.92 18.20 41.00
C ARG A 864 -16.16 18.17 40.09
N LEU A 865 -16.21 17.27 39.10
CA LEU A 865 -17.37 17.13 38.19
C LEU A 865 -18.63 16.63 38.91
N TYR A 866 -18.49 15.63 39.79
CA TYR A 866 -19.63 14.94 40.43
C TYR A 866 -19.96 15.50 41.83
N VAL A 867 -18.94 15.95 42.57
CA VAL A 867 -19.05 16.37 43.98
C VAL A 867 -19.01 17.89 44.13
N GLY A 868 -18.26 18.60 43.28
CA GLY A 868 -18.05 20.05 43.39
C GLY A 868 -19.31 20.91 43.31
N GLY A 869 -20.39 20.37 42.72
CA GLY A 869 -21.68 21.06 42.58
C GLY A 869 -21.77 21.93 41.33
N THR A 870 -22.98 22.06 40.80
CA THR A 870 -23.30 22.70 39.50
C THR A 870 -22.80 24.13 39.33
N THR A 871 -22.57 24.88 40.41
CA THR A 871 -22.12 26.29 40.40
C THR A 871 -20.63 26.49 40.70
N SER A 872 -19.87 25.42 40.98
CA SER A 872 -18.43 25.55 41.27
C SER A 872 -17.63 26.06 40.06
N SER A 873 -16.76 27.04 40.30
CA SER A 873 -15.82 27.57 39.31
C SER A 873 -14.88 26.49 38.77
N THR A 874 -14.35 25.61 39.64
CA THR A 874 -13.46 24.51 39.22
C THR A 874 -14.19 23.43 38.43
N ARG A 875 -15.51 23.27 38.62
CA ARG A 875 -16.36 22.42 37.77
C ARG A 875 -16.56 23.05 36.38
N ARG A 876 -16.83 24.35 36.30
CA ARG A 876 -16.98 25.06 35.01
C ARG A 876 -15.66 25.18 34.25
N SER A 877 -14.55 25.38 34.95
CA SER A 877 -13.19 25.26 34.42
C SER A 877 -12.94 23.87 33.80
N CYS A 878 -13.24 22.81 34.57
CA CYS A 878 -13.14 21.45 34.06
C CYS A 878 -13.99 21.24 32.79
N GLN A 879 -15.25 21.70 32.78
CA GLN A 879 -16.14 21.56 31.62
C GLN A 879 -15.65 22.36 30.41
N THR A 880 -15.06 23.55 30.60
CA THR A 880 -14.40 24.34 29.53
C THR A 880 -13.34 23.48 28.84
N VAL A 881 -12.50 22.79 29.62
CA VAL A 881 -11.48 21.89 29.07
C VAL A 881 -12.09 20.61 28.45
N LEU A 882 -13.15 20.03 29.03
CA LEU A 882 -13.81 18.85 28.45
C LEU A 882 -14.48 19.16 27.10
N GLU A 883 -15.03 20.35 26.92
CA GLU A 883 -15.62 20.82 25.66
C GLU A 883 -14.56 20.91 24.56
N ALA A 884 -13.47 21.64 24.83
CA ALA A 884 -12.36 21.81 23.89
C ALA A 884 -11.77 20.45 23.47
N HIS A 885 -11.63 19.51 24.41
CA HIS A 885 -11.23 18.13 24.14
C HIS A 885 -12.24 17.37 23.28
N LEU A 886 -13.54 17.47 23.58
CA LEU A 886 -14.58 16.74 22.85
C LEU A 886 -14.64 17.17 21.38
N ILE A 887 -14.70 18.49 21.14
CA ILE A 887 -14.77 19.06 19.80
C ILE A 887 -13.48 18.76 19.03
N SER A 888 -12.31 18.98 19.63
CA SER A 888 -11.02 18.76 18.95
C SER A 888 -10.79 17.28 18.63
N ILE A 889 -11.08 16.36 19.57
CA ILE A 889 -10.94 14.92 19.32
C ILE A 889 -11.93 14.47 18.24
N ALA A 890 -13.20 14.91 18.27
CA ALA A 890 -14.16 14.57 17.23
C ALA A 890 -13.69 15.02 15.83
N ARG A 891 -13.11 16.22 15.72
CA ARG A 891 -12.60 16.79 14.46
C ARG A 891 -11.36 16.04 13.95
N ILE A 892 -10.36 15.78 14.78
CA ILE A 892 -9.11 15.14 14.34
C ILE A 892 -9.27 13.64 14.04
N ILE A 893 -10.24 12.93 14.65
CA ILE A 893 -10.51 11.52 14.29
C ILE A 893 -11.41 11.38 13.06
N ALA A 894 -12.18 12.41 12.67
CA ALA A 894 -13.20 12.32 11.63
C ALA A 894 -12.70 11.76 10.27
N PRO A 895 -11.47 12.02 9.78
CA PRO A 895 -11.00 11.40 8.55
C PRO A 895 -10.84 9.87 8.65
N ILE A 896 -10.43 9.36 9.82
CA ILE A 896 -10.23 7.92 10.05
C ILE A 896 -11.53 7.24 10.50
N LEU A 897 -12.24 7.83 11.47
CA LEU A 897 -13.43 7.29 12.12
C LEU A 897 -14.64 8.20 11.88
N PRO A 898 -15.11 8.36 10.63
CA PRO A 898 -16.14 9.34 10.29
C PRO A 898 -17.48 9.02 10.96
N HIS A 899 -17.82 7.74 11.17
CA HIS A 899 -19.10 7.39 11.79
C HIS A 899 -19.08 7.66 13.30
N LEU A 900 -17.98 7.37 14.00
CA LEU A 900 -17.83 7.70 15.42
C LEU A 900 -17.77 9.21 15.67
N ALA A 901 -17.07 9.95 14.81
CA ALA A 901 -16.99 11.41 14.89
C ALA A 901 -18.37 12.06 14.70
N GLU A 902 -19.12 11.61 13.70
CA GLU A 902 -20.48 12.10 13.44
C GLU A 902 -21.46 11.64 14.53
N ASP A 903 -21.39 10.39 15.01
CA ASP A 903 -22.27 9.93 16.10
C ASP A 903 -22.04 10.70 17.40
N VAL A 904 -20.82 11.19 17.64
CA VAL A 904 -20.52 12.15 18.72
C VAL A 904 -21.13 13.52 18.42
N TRP A 905 -20.97 14.03 17.19
CA TRP A 905 -21.47 15.33 16.77
C TRP A 905 -23.01 15.42 16.89
N GLN A 906 -23.72 14.42 16.40
CA GLN A 906 -25.18 14.27 16.51
C GLN A 906 -25.68 13.99 17.94
N ASN A 907 -24.77 13.88 18.93
CA ASN A 907 -25.08 13.74 20.36
C ASN A 907 -24.56 14.93 21.20
N LEU A 908 -24.02 16.00 20.59
CA LEU A 908 -23.58 17.19 21.32
C LEU A 908 -24.75 17.83 22.08
N PRO A 909 -24.62 18.12 23.39
CA PRO A 909 -25.68 18.75 24.18
C PRO A 909 -25.81 20.28 23.96
N PHE A 910 -25.03 20.85 23.04
CA PHE A 910 -24.97 22.28 22.72
C PHE A 910 -24.65 22.49 21.23
N PRO A 911 -25.06 23.63 20.62
CA PRO A 911 -24.71 23.98 19.25
C PRO A 911 -23.21 24.33 19.12
N PHE A 912 -22.55 23.87 18.06
CA PHE A 912 -21.21 24.33 17.69
C PHE A 912 -21.27 25.31 16.51
N THR A 913 -20.72 26.51 16.68
CA THR A 913 -20.63 27.52 15.62
C THR A 913 -19.19 27.56 15.09
N ALA A 914 -19.03 27.41 13.78
CA ALA A 914 -17.74 27.49 13.12
C ALA A 914 -17.23 28.95 13.03
N GLU A 915 -15.94 29.11 12.74
CA GLU A 915 -15.24 30.40 12.61
C GLU A 915 -15.89 31.36 11.57
N ASP A 916 -16.65 30.84 10.61
CA ASP A 916 -17.41 31.63 9.64
C ASP A 916 -18.84 31.98 10.09
N GLY A 917 -19.12 31.87 11.39
CA GLY A 917 -20.41 32.21 12.01
C GLY A 917 -21.54 31.21 11.72
N CYS A 918 -21.29 30.15 10.95
CA CYS A 918 -22.30 29.15 10.64
C CYS A 918 -22.40 28.10 11.75
N LEU A 919 -23.63 27.70 12.09
CA LEU A 919 -23.89 26.48 12.86
C LEU A 919 -23.41 25.25 12.08
N ALA A 920 -22.50 24.45 12.65
CA ALA A 920 -22.03 23.21 12.05
C ALA A 920 -22.89 22.04 12.53
N ASN A 921 -23.82 21.60 11.68
CA ASN A 921 -24.75 20.51 11.99
C ASN A 921 -24.09 19.13 11.81
N PHE A 922 -22.98 19.07 11.09
CA PHE A 922 -22.19 17.88 10.80
C PHE A 922 -20.72 18.10 11.15
N VAL A 923 -19.99 17.07 11.59
CA VAL A 923 -18.58 17.24 12.02
C VAL A 923 -17.70 17.82 10.91
N PHE A 924 -17.99 17.51 9.64
CA PHE A 924 -17.25 18.03 8.49
C PHE A 924 -17.53 19.49 8.14
N GLU A 925 -18.58 20.11 8.70
CA GLU A 925 -18.86 21.55 8.55
C GLU A 925 -18.01 22.41 9.51
N SER A 926 -17.34 21.79 10.50
CA SER A 926 -16.60 22.50 11.55
C SER A 926 -15.16 22.91 11.18
N ARG A 927 -14.64 22.49 10.01
CA ARG A 927 -13.21 22.63 9.60
C ARG A 927 -12.24 21.89 10.54
N TRP A 928 -10.96 21.88 10.18
CA TRP A 928 -9.87 21.39 11.05
C TRP A 928 -9.63 22.35 12.24
N PRO A 929 -9.27 21.87 13.45
CA PRO A 929 -8.95 22.74 14.57
C PRO A 929 -7.72 23.63 14.29
N LEU A 930 -7.89 24.95 14.41
CA LEU A 930 -6.76 25.88 14.51
C LEU A 930 -5.99 25.60 15.81
N LEU A 931 -4.66 25.68 15.74
CA LEU A 931 -3.79 25.56 16.91
C LEU A 931 -3.86 26.83 17.75
N ASN A 932 -3.99 26.69 19.06
CA ASN A 932 -3.96 27.80 19.98
C ASN A 932 -2.55 28.06 20.50
N GLU A 933 -1.85 29.02 19.90
CA GLU A 933 -0.48 29.40 20.29
C GLU A 933 -0.36 29.80 21.78
N ARG A 934 -1.42 30.35 22.41
CA ARG A 934 -1.42 30.67 23.85
C ARG A 934 -1.42 29.42 24.72
N HIS A 935 -2.07 28.34 24.27
CA HIS A 935 -2.04 27.05 24.95
C HIS A 935 -0.72 26.29 24.71
N LEU A 936 -0.14 26.40 23.51
CA LEU A 936 1.17 25.83 23.17
C LEU A 936 2.32 26.54 23.89
N ALA A 937 2.21 27.84 24.16
CA ALA A 937 3.16 28.64 24.94
C ALA A 937 3.10 28.38 26.47
N PHE A 938 2.64 27.21 26.91
CA PHE A 938 2.75 26.78 28.30
C PHE A 938 4.24 26.56 28.65
N PRO A 939 4.79 27.12 29.76
CA PRO A 939 6.24 27.13 29.98
C PRO A 939 6.86 25.74 30.06
N GLU A 940 8.03 25.56 29.46
CA GLU A 940 8.75 24.26 29.44
C GLU A 940 9.07 23.76 30.86
N GLU A 941 9.39 24.67 31.79
CA GLU A 941 9.56 24.37 33.22
C GLU A 941 8.27 23.81 33.87
N GLU A 942 7.09 24.27 33.44
CA GLU A 942 5.81 23.72 33.89
C GLU A 942 5.53 22.35 33.25
N VAL A 943 5.81 22.19 31.96
CA VAL A 943 5.66 20.90 31.25
C VAL A 943 6.50 19.82 31.92
N ASN A 944 7.78 20.10 32.19
CA ASN A 944 8.71 19.16 32.81
C ASN A 944 8.28 18.82 34.25
N PHE A 945 7.87 19.83 35.04
CA PHE A 945 7.34 19.61 36.39
C PHE A 945 6.06 18.77 36.41
N TRP A 946 5.12 19.01 35.50
CA TRP A 946 3.93 18.16 35.37
C TRP A 946 4.28 16.73 34.95
N GLY A 947 5.36 16.53 34.19
CA GLY A 947 5.99 15.22 33.98
C GLY A 947 6.40 14.56 35.30
N THR A 948 7.18 15.26 36.15
CA THR A 948 7.58 14.78 37.48
C THR A 948 6.38 14.45 38.37
N ILE A 949 5.30 15.26 38.33
CA ILE A 949 4.06 15.00 39.09
C ILE A 949 3.34 13.74 38.58
N LEU A 950 3.35 13.46 37.28
CA LEU A 950 2.76 12.23 36.70
C LEU A 950 3.54 10.97 37.07
N GLU A 951 4.87 11.04 37.10
CA GLU A 951 5.72 9.93 37.55
C GLU A 951 5.61 9.73 39.07
N LEU A 952 5.67 10.80 39.87
CA LEU A 952 5.44 10.74 41.30
C LEU A 952 4.06 10.16 41.63
N ARG A 953 3.01 10.50 40.85
CA ARG A 953 1.68 9.87 40.95
C ARG A 953 1.72 8.37 40.67
N THR A 954 2.55 7.91 39.74
CA THR A 954 2.77 6.47 39.49
C THR A 954 3.44 5.78 40.68
N GLU A 955 4.47 6.38 41.26
CA GLU A 955 5.19 5.82 42.41
C GLU A 955 4.35 5.84 43.70
N VAL A 956 3.64 6.94 43.98
CA VAL A 956 2.63 7.01 45.06
C VAL A 956 1.59 5.90 44.90
N ASN A 957 1.14 5.62 43.66
CA ASN A 957 0.24 4.49 43.41
C ASN A 957 0.88 3.13 43.73
N LYS A 958 2.20 2.91 43.52
CA LYS A 958 2.87 1.68 43.97
C LYS A 958 2.83 1.52 45.49
N VAL A 959 3.15 2.59 46.25
CA VAL A 959 3.13 2.56 47.72
C VAL A 959 1.69 2.38 48.25
N LEU A 960 0.68 2.96 47.59
CA LEU A 960 -0.73 2.72 47.88
C LEU A 960 -1.15 1.25 47.65
N GLU A 961 -0.65 0.56 46.62
CA GLU A 961 -0.91 -0.88 46.46
C GLU A 961 -0.23 -1.71 47.54
N ILE A 962 0.99 -1.35 47.97
CA ILE A 962 1.65 -2.01 49.12
C ILE A 962 0.78 -1.88 50.38
N ALA A 963 0.25 -0.68 50.65
CA ALA A 963 -0.67 -0.43 51.76
C ALA A 963 -1.97 -1.25 51.66
N ARG A 964 -2.54 -1.43 50.46
CA ARG A 964 -3.70 -2.33 50.23
C ARG A 964 -3.35 -3.80 50.45
N THR A 965 -2.18 -4.26 49.99
CA THR A 965 -1.70 -5.64 50.21
C THR A 965 -1.46 -5.91 51.70
N LYS A 966 -0.93 -4.95 52.46
CA LYS A 966 -0.85 -5.00 53.94
C LYS A 966 -2.20 -4.82 54.65
N LYS A 967 -3.31 -4.61 53.93
CA LYS A 967 -4.66 -4.31 54.44
C LYS A 967 -4.77 -3.05 55.31
N LEU A 968 -3.84 -2.10 55.18
CA LEU A 968 -3.85 -0.81 55.88
C LEU A 968 -5.00 0.10 55.39
N ILE A 969 -5.31 0.02 54.09
CA ILE A 969 -6.35 0.79 53.39
C ILE A 969 -7.11 -0.13 52.41
N GLY A 970 -8.40 0.13 52.17
CA GLY A 970 -9.17 -0.52 51.10
C GLY A 970 -9.08 0.23 49.76
N SER A 971 -9.33 1.53 49.78
CA SER A 971 -9.26 2.47 48.65
C SER A 971 -8.16 3.51 48.84
N SER A 972 -7.77 4.24 47.78
CA SER A 972 -6.82 5.36 47.92
C SER A 972 -7.36 6.51 48.76
N LEU A 973 -8.70 6.71 48.79
CA LEU A 973 -9.35 7.72 49.63
C LEU A 973 -9.23 7.39 51.13
N GLU A 974 -8.87 6.17 51.53
CA GLU A 974 -8.58 5.84 52.93
C GLU A 974 -7.13 6.18 53.34
N ALA A 975 -6.31 6.73 52.43
CA ALA A 975 -4.90 7.03 52.67
C ALA A 975 -4.63 8.52 52.94
N LYS A 976 -3.62 8.76 53.78
CA LYS A 976 -2.84 9.99 53.83
C LYS A 976 -1.45 9.68 53.27
N VAL A 977 -1.01 10.51 52.32
CA VAL A 977 0.32 10.39 51.70
C VAL A 977 1.25 11.43 52.31
N TYR A 978 2.49 11.04 52.57
CA TYR A 978 3.55 11.94 53.01
C TYR A 978 4.60 12.00 51.90
N LEU A 979 5.13 13.19 51.63
CA LEU A 979 6.17 13.40 50.64
C LEU A 979 7.31 14.23 51.24
N HIS A 980 8.54 13.90 50.88
CA HIS A 980 9.70 14.74 51.13
C HIS A 980 10.60 14.72 49.90
N ALA A 981 10.84 15.87 49.29
CA ALA A 981 11.81 16.04 48.21
C ALA A 981 13.12 16.59 48.78
N SER A 982 14.24 16.02 48.33
CA SER A 982 15.59 16.45 48.72
C SER A 982 16.06 17.71 47.98
N ASP A 983 15.57 17.96 46.76
CA ASP A 983 15.66 19.28 46.13
C ASP A 983 14.69 20.27 46.76
N ALA A 984 15.21 21.43 47.16
CA ALA A 984 14.44 22.53 47.74
C ALA A 984 13.49 23.20 46.73
N GLY A 985 13.80 23.18 45.43
CA GLY A 985 12.92 23.71 44.38
C GLY A 985 11.64 22.88 44.24
N LEU A 986 11.79 21.58 44.04
CA LEU A 986 10.72 20.59 44.00
C LEU A 986 9.93 20.56 45.32
N LEU A 987 10.61 20.59 46.47
CA LEU A 987 9.95 20.66 47.78
C LEU A 987 9.03 21.90 47.88
N SER A 988 9.53 23.07 47.50
CA SER A 988 8.76 24.33 47.51
C SER A 988 7.55 24.26 46.57
N ARG A 989 7.72 23.70 45.37
CA ARG A 989 6.60 23.51 44.41
C ARG A 989 5.56 22.51 44.94
N LEU A 990 5.98 21.45 45.63
CA LEU A 990 5.07 20.48 46.26
C LEU A 990 4.30 21.09 47.44
N VAL A 991 4.92 21.97 48.25
CA VAL A 991 4.21 22.75 49.29
C VAL A 991 3.13 23.62 48.65
N ASN A 992 3.48 24.40 47.62
CA ASN A 992 2.53 25.27 46.91
C ASN A 992 1.33 24.50 46.33
N MET A 993 1.53 23.27 45.84
CA MET A 993 0.44 22.40 45.37
C MET A 993 -0.32 21.69 46.52
N CYS A 994 0.24 21.61 47.72
CA CYS A 994 -0.45 21.09 48.90
C CYS A 994 -1.34 22.16 49.55
N GLU A 995 -0.93 23.43 49.47
CA GLU A 995 -1.61 24.61 50.02
C GLU A 995 -2.53 25.31 49.01
N ALA A 996 -2.67 24.77 47.79
CA ALA A 996 -3.44 25.37 46.71
C ALA A 996 -4.91 25.63 47.08
N GLU A 997 -5.34 26.89 47.00
CA GLU A 997 -6.71 27.33 47.34
C GLU A 997 -7.80 26.74 46.43
N ASN A 998 -7.43 26.26 45.23
CA ASN A 998 -8.36 25.65 44.29
C ASN A 998 -8.39 24.12 44.41
N ASP A 999 -9.57 23.50 44.32
CA ASP A 999 -9.75 22.06 44.53
C ASP A 999 -9.41 21.17 43.31
N ALA A 1000 -8.67 21.71 42.32
CA ALA A 1000 -8.21 20.99 41.13
C ALA A 1000 -6.69 20.75 41.13
N ASP A 1001 -5.88 21.75 41.50
CA ASP A 1001 -4.42 21.63 41.57
C ASP A 1001 -3.91 20.95 42.85
N ALA A 1002 -4.77 20.81 43.87
CA ALA A 1002 -4.39 20.27 45.17
C ALA A 1002 -3.89 18.80 45.09
N LEU A 1003 -2.70 18.52 45.65
CA LEU A 1003 -2.01 17.22 45.49
C LEU A 1003 -2.85 15.99 45.86
N HIS A 1004 -3.69 16.05 46.89
CA HIS A 1004 -4.54 14.92 47.28
C HIS A 1004 -5.58 14.57 46.22
N ARG A 1005 -6.09 15.56 45.48
CA ARG A 1005 -6.99 15.35 44.33
C ARG A 1005 -6.24 14.67 43.19
N ILE A 1006 -5.02 15.12 42.89
CA ILE A 1006 -4.14 14.56 41.86
C ILE A 1006 -3.79 13.09 42.15
N PHE A 1007 -3.42 12.76 43.38
CA PHE A 1007 -3.11 11.39 43.81
C PHE A 1007 -4.34 10.54 44.14
N LEU A 1008 -5.55 11.11 44.11
CA LEU A 1008 -6.83 10.47 44.46
C LEU A 1008 -6.85 9.90 45.89
N THR A 1009 -6.28 10.64 46.84
CA THR A 1009 -6.25 10.35 48.28
C THR A 1009 -7.03 11.41 49.07
N SER A 1010 -7.29 11.18 50.36
CA SER A 1010 -8.00 12.19 51.17
C SER A 1010 -7.09 13.29 51.68
N GLN A 1011 -5.81 12.98 51.90
CA GLN A 1011 -4.84 13.89 52.50
C GLN A 1011 -3.45 13.67 51.87
N VAL A 1012 -2.71 14.76 51.76
CA VAL A 1012 -1.28 14.81 51.46
C VAL A 1012 -0.63 15.72 52.52
N GLU A 1013 0.61 15.42 52.90
CA GLU A 1013 1.43 16.24 53.78
C GLU A 1013 2.87 16.29 53.23
N ILE A 1014 3.47 17.48 53.21
CA ILE A 1014 4.86 17.66 52.79
C ILE A 1014 5.73 17.79 54.04
N LEU A 1015 6.66 16.84 54.22
CA LEU A 1015 7.55 16.81 55.38
C LEU A 1015 8.83 17.61 55.10
N PRO A 1016 9.29 18.47 56.03
CA PRO A 1016 10.53 19.23 55.85
C PRO A 1016 11.79 18.37 55.99
N CYS A 1017 11.70 17.20 56.63
CA CYS A 1017 12.78 16.23 56.80
C CYS A 1017 12.20 14.85 57.12
N VAL A 1018 12.88 13.76 56.72
CA VAL A 1018 12.46 12.37 57.00
C VAL A 1018 12.93 11.87 58.37
N ASP A 1019 14.02 12.41 58.92
CA ASP A 1019 14.70 11.88 60.12
C ASP A 1019 13.84 11.92 61.40
N ASN A 1020 12.76 12.70 61.42
CA ASN A 1020 11.83 12.81 62.54
C ASN A 1020 10.63 11.83 62.46
N VAL A 1021 10.54 10.99 61.42
CA VAL A 1021 9.41 10.07 61.21
C VAL A 1021 9.63 8.75 61.97
N SER A 1022 8.70 8.38 62.85
CA SER A 1022 8.73 7.04 63.46
C SER A 1022 8.23 5.96 62.50
N GLY A 1023 8.89 4.80 62.48
CA GLY A 1023 8.57 3.70 61.57
C GLY A 1023 7.19 3.06 61.79
N ASP A 1024 6.59 3.26 62.98
CA ASP A 1024 5.27 2.73 63.33
C ASP A 1024 4.13 3.66 62.87
N GLU A 1025 4.37 4.96 62.71
CA GLU A 1025 3.35 5.93 62.25
C GLU A 1025 3.10 5.88 60.73
N ILE A 1026 4.12 5.48 59.95
CA ILE A 1026 4.04 5.41 58.48
C ILE A 1026 4.42 3.99 58.01
N PRO A 1027 3.47 3.01 58.03
CA PRO A 1027 3.79 1.59 57.86
C PRO A 1027 4.15 1.17 56.42
N CYS A 1028 4.07 2.08 55.45
CA CYS A 1028 4.34 1.83 54.04
C CYS A 1028 5.15 3.00 53.47
N THR A 1029 6.32 2.71 52.90
CA THR A 1029 7.24 3.70 52.34
C THR A 1029 7.75 3.29 50.96
N GLY A 1030 8.34 4.24 50.25
CA GLY A 1030 9.05 4.05 48.99
C GLY A 1030 9.91 5.27 48.65
N GLU A 1031 10.74 5.14 47.62
CA GLU A 1031 11.53 6.25 47.06
C GLU A 1031 11.26 6.35 45.55
N TYR A 1032 11.20 7.57 45.05
CA TYR A 1032 11.29 7.93 43.63
C TYR A 1032 12.59 8.70 43.41
N VAL A 1033 13.28 8.45 42.30
CA VAL A 1033 14.53 9.12 41.93
C VAL A 1033 14.27 9.89 40.65
N VAL A 1034 14.44 11.22 40.72
CA VAL A 1034 14.35 12.14 39.58
C VAL A 1034 15.68 12.09 38.80
N GLU A 1035 15.67 12.47 37.52
CA GLU A 1035 16.78 12.25 36.58
C GLU A 1035 18.17 12.76 37.06
N ASN A 1036 18.20 13.79 37.91
CA ASN A 1036 19.43 14.37 38.48
C ASN A 1036 19.96 13.68 39.76
N GLN A 1037 19.43 12.50 40.11
CA GLN A 1037 19.65 11.77 41.38
C GLN A 1037 18.92 12.34 42.61
N ASP A 1038 18.18 13.44 42.47
CA ASP A 1038 17.31 13.96 43.53
C ASP A 1038 16.25 12.92 43.92
N LYS A 1039 16.07 12.72 45.22
CA LYS A 1039 15.11 11.76 45.77
C LYS A 1039 13.84 12.44 46.24
N VAL A 1040 12.70 11.82 45.94
CA VAL A 1040 11.42 12.03 46.64
C VAL A 1040 11.11 10.78 47.47
N TRP A 1041 11.14 10.92 48.78
CA TRP A 1041 10.66 9.91 49.72
C TRP A 1041 9.12 9.96 49.79
N ILE A 1042 8.50 8.80 49.84
CA ILE A 1042 7.04 8.62 49.81
C ILE A 1042 6.62 7.78 51.01
N GLY A 1043 5.72 8.30 51.84
CA GLY A 1043 5.08 7.59 52.96
C GLY A 1043 3.58 7.44 52.76
N VAL A 1044 2.98 6.38 53.30
CA VAL A 1044 1.52 6.16 53.31
C VAL A 1044 1.07 5.66 54.69
N SER A 1045 0.17 6.42 55.33
CA SER A 1045 -0.64 5.99 56.48
C SER A 1045 -2.12 5.91 56.10
N ARG A 1046 -2.96 5.49 57.06
CA ARG A 1046 -4.41 5.72 56.98
C ARG A 1046 -4.71 7.22 57.11
N ALA A 1047 -5.78 7.69 56.47
CA ALA A 1047 -6.27 9.06 56.57
C ALA A 1047 -6.92 9.36 57.93
N ASN A 1048 -6.84 10.63 58.35
CA ASN A 1048 -7.36 11.10 59.64
C ASN A 1048 -8.84 11.47 59.55
N GLY A 1049 -9.56 11.30 60.67
CA GLY A 1049 -10.98 11.63 60.78
C GLY A 1049 -11.91 10.57 60.21
N SER A 1050 -13.13 10.97 59.84
CA SER A 1050 -14.22 10.07 59.44
C SER A 1050 -14.56 10.21 57.96
N LYS A 1051 -15.14 9.15 57.38
CA LYS A 1051 -15.54 9.12 55.96
C LYS A 1051 -16.76 10.01 55.71
N CYS A 1052 -16.63 10.97 54.79
CA CYS A 1052 -17.77 11.72 54.25
C CYS A 1052 -18.62 10.83 53.33
N GLU A 1053 -19.92 10.68 53.58
CA GLU A 1053 -20.78 9.77 52.82
C GLU A 1053 -21.04 10.22 51.37
N ARG A 1054 -20.96 11.53 51.08
CA ARG A 1054 -21.19 12.07 49.73
C ARG A 1054 -19.98 11.98 48.79
N CYS A 1055 -18.76 12.24 49.29
CA CYS A 1055 -17.53 12.25 48.46
C CYS A 1055 -16.54 11.13 48.75
N TRP A 1056 -16.77 10.35 49.81
CA TRP A 1056 -15.94 9.23 50.29
C TRP A 1056 -14.50 9.58 50.70
N ASN A 1057 -14.14 10.87 50.68
CA ASN A 1057 -12.93 11.37 51.32
C ASN A 1057 -13.11 11.30 52.85
N PHE A 1058 -12.01 11.10 53.57
CA PHE A 1058 -11.93 11.17 55.03
C PHE A 1058 -11.54 12.58 55.44
N SER A 1059 -12.19 13.13 56.46
CA SER A 1059 -11.88 14.46 57.01
C SER A 1059 -12.15 14.50 58.53
N PRO A 1060 -11.31 15.19 59.31
CA PRO A 1060 -11.59 15.51 60.71
C PRO A 1060 -12.87 16.34 60.94
N GLU A 1061 -13.39 17.02 59.90
CA GLU A 1061 -14.62 17.83 59.99
C GLU A 1061 -15.91 17.00 60.05
N VAL A 1062 -15.85 15.71 59.71
CA VAL A 1062 -17.03 14.84 59.60
C VAL A 1062 -17.55 14.53 61.00
N GLY A 1063 -18.61 15.28 61.36
CA GLY A 1063 -19.24 15.32 62.69
C GLY A 1063 -19.69 16.73 63.07
N ASN A 1064 -19.11 17.78 62.46
CA ASN A 1064 -19.31 19.18 62.87
C ASN A 1064 -20.67 19.78 62.49
N TYR A 1065 -21.47 19.12 61.64
CA TYR A 1065 -22.69 19.69 61.06
C TYR A 1065 -23.94 18.92 61.51
N GLN A 1066 -24.72 19.47 62.45
CA GLN A 1066 -25.85 18.77 63.09
C GLN A 1066 -26.89 18.20 62.11
N ASN A 1067 -27.23 18.93 61.04
CA ASN A 1067 -28.21 18.48 60.04
C ASN A 1067 -27.67 17.36 59.13
N HIS A 1068 -26.35 17.29 58.95
CA HIS A 1068 -25.65 16.36 58.06
C HIS A 1068 -24.32 15.88 58.66
N PRO A 1069 -24.35 15.13 59.79
CA PRO A 1069 -23.14 14.82 60.57
C PRO A 1069 -22.15 13.92 59.83
N THR A 1070 -22.59 13.26 58.76
CA THR A 1070 -21.78 12.38 57.90
C THR A 1070 -21.17 13.09 56.69
N LEU A 1071 -21.15 14.44 56.65
CA LEU A 1071 -20.52 15.24 55.60
C LEU A 1071 -19.32 16.05 56.12
N CYS A 1072 -18.32 16.25 55.25
CA CYS A 1072 -17.26 17.26 55.43
C CYS A 1072 -17.72 18.63 54.91
N GLY A 1073 -16.98 19.70 55.24
CA GLY A 1073 -17.38 21.09 54.96
C GLY A 1073 -17.69 21.37 53.50
N ARG A 1074 -16.84 20.91 52.57
CA ARG A 1074 -17.08 21.00 51.11
C ARG A 1074 -18.40 20.36 50.68
N CYS A 1075 -18.74 19.19 51.22
CA CYS A 1075 -19.99 18.51 50.89
C CYS A 1075 -21.20 19.15 51.57
N HIS A 1076 -21.07 19.63 52.79
CA HIS A 1076 -22.11 20.38 53.49
C HIS A 1076 -22.46 21.66 52.73
N GLY A 1077 -21.45 22.44 52.33
CA GLY A 1077 -21.64 23.67 51.55
C GLY A 1077 -22.41 23.45 50.24
N VAL A 1078 -22.08 22.40 49.48
CA VAL A 1078 -22.80 22.07 48.22
C VAL A 1078 -24.25 21.63 48.50
N VAL A 1079 -24.48 20.75 49.49
CA VAL A 1079 -25.82 20.24 49.82
C VAL A 1079 -26.75 21.33 50.37
N VAL A 1080 -26.21 22.35 51.05
CA VAL A 1080 -27.00 23.48 51.59
C VAL A 1080 -27.21 24.61 50.57
N SER A 1081 -26.30 24.78 49.59
CA SER A 1081 -26.40 25.85 48.58
C SER A 1081 -27.15 25.45 47.30
N GLN A 1082 -27.21 24.16 46.95
CA GLN A 1082 -28.03 23.68 45.85
C GLN A 1082 -29.51 23.53 46.30
N PRO A 1083 -30.48 24.21 45.66
CA PRO A 1083 -31.89 23.96 45.94
C PRO A 1083 -32.26 22.54 45.54
N ILE A 1084 -32.91 21.81 46.46
CA ILE A 1084 -33.37 20.44 46.23
C ILE A 1084 -34.32 20.45 45.01
N PRO A 1085 -34.02 19.67 43.94
CA PRO A 1085 -34.98 19.48 42.85
C PRO A 1085 -36.27 18.92 43.43
N ALA A 1086 -37.39 19.64 43.27
CA ALA A 1086 -38.63 19.33 43.95
C ALA A 1086 -39.01 17.85 43.77
N LEU A 1087 -39.16 17.13 44.89
CA LEU A 1087 -39.57 15.73 44.84
C LEU A 1087 -40.90 15.63 44.09
N ALA A 1088 -40.95 14.79 43.06
CA ALA A 1088 -42.19 14.39 42.42
C ALA A 1088 -43.03 13.63 43.45
N ALA A 1089 -43.95 14.34 44.11
CA ALA A 1089 -44.80 13.77 45.13
C ALA A 1089 -45.91 12.91 44.52
N ALA A 1090 -46.15 11.76 45.14
CA ALA A 1090 -47.28 10.84 44.93
C ALA A 1090 -47.47 10.26 43.51
N SER A 1091 -46.91 9.07 43.28
CA SER A 1091 -47.62 7.85 42.82
C SER A 1091 -46.68 6.65 42.84
#